data_AF-A0A2S2PHR3-F1
#
_entry.id   AF-A0A2S2PHR3-F1
#
_cell.length_a   1.000
_cell.length_b   1.000
_cell.length_c   1.000
_cell.angle_alpha   90.00
_cell.angle_beta   90.00
_cell.angle_gamma   90.00
#
_symmetry.space_group_name_H-M   'P 1'
#
loop_
_entity.id
_entity.type
_entity.pdbx_description
1 polymer ?
#
loop_
_entity_poly.entity_id
_entity_poly.type
_entity_poly.pdbx_seq_one_letter_code
_entity_poly.pdbx_strand_id
1 'polypeptide(L)'
;MTDPQFSIITMIEQFPAQMGLIGLQMLWTIRTEYALKNSVNMKKIMKDTNQEFIKLLNILIDATTKNLTKNERLNYETLITIHVHQRDIFESLYQMKVTNLFDFEWLKQERFYYIEEFDRCEVRITDVLFLYQNEFLGCSDRLVITPLTDRCYITLAQAVGMNMGGAPAGPAGTGKTETTKDMGKSLGKYVVVFNCSDQMDYRGLGRIFKGLVHSGTWGCFDEFNRIELPVLSVAAQQIYIVFMARKGNKETFIFSDGDTVPMNQEFAIFLTMNPGYAGRQELPENLKVLFRSVAMMVPDRLIIIRVKLAACGFKNNLPLSKKFFILYQLCEEQLSKQVHYDFGLRNILAVLRTLGTQRRSNSSEPEETILMRVLKGMNVSKLVDQDETIFLSLIEDLFVGMKSTSSAYKDLQTAILSSCEEKKLVNHPSWNLKIIQVYETSLVRHGLMILGPTGSGKTTAIHCLLSALTKTGLTHFEYRMNPKAITASQMFGRLDVATNDWTDGIFSTLWRRTLKLSPDEYCWIVLDGPVDAVWIENLNSVLDDNKTLTLANGDRIVMAPNAKLCFEPDNVDNASPATISRMGMTFFSATVLSWRVIFGGWGKTKSTYLSNSFQDIFDNSYNELLKMLQSKLLPKMALLEPHYIHQTCDIIDGLLSMFPENEDLSVDILSRLYTFAIMWSIAAVLESDNRLLLEEFILKDMSGKIQIPKLKEGESIYDYTISKDGQWQHWETLIESYTYPSDYIPVYGDILVPNLDNVRTMFLITLIANQEKNVLLIGEQGTAKTVMIKSYMQEFDPEVRMSKMLNFSSATTPNMFQSTVEGYMEKRFGTTYGPPGNRKMTIFIDDINMPIINDWGDQVTNEITRQLLENKGFYSLTKPGDYINIVGVNMLGAMIHPGGGRNDVPPRLKRQFCIFNCTLPSNTSMDKIFGALGCGYFCVERFNDQVVRFLPRLVELTRIVWQKTKQKLLPTPANFHYVFNLRDLSRIWEGMLQVCSAECQDVQMVLRLWCHELQRIVYDKLTSSRDKEWFLETVRSSAEKFLGHETYRMMPANMKTIVFVDFMRDMVDPTGDEPDDFEPETPNIYENIEEYV
;
A
#
# COMPACT_ATOMS: atom_id res chain seq x y z
N MET A 1 -60.44 -3.06 19.75
CA MET A 1 -60.43 -3.58 18.37
C MET A 1 -61.68 -4.40 18.03
N THR A 2 -62.84 -4.13 18.65
CA THR A 2 -64.14 -4.69 18.25
C THR A 2 -64.78 -3.91 17.09
N ASP A 3 -64.06 -2.94 16.52
CA ASP A 3 -64.53 -2.08 15.44
C ASP A 3 -64.04 -2.60 14.07
N PRO A 4 -64.96 -3.03 13.17
CA PRO A 4 -64.63 -3.50 11.82
C PRO A 4 -64.05 -2.40 10.91
N GLN A 5 -64.01 -1.13 11.32
CA GLN A 5 -63.37 -0.04 10.57
C GLN A 5 -61.87 0.13 10.88
N PHE A 6 -61.32 -0.56 11.90
CA PHE A 6 -59.93 -0.37 12.31
C PHE A 6 -58.95 -1.10 11.38
N SER A 7 -58.15 -0.34 10.62
CA SER A 7 -57.04 -0.86 9.81
C SER A 7 -55.69 -0.45 10.42
N ILE A 8 -54.79 -1.43 10.58
CA ILE A 8 -53.44 -1.20 11.11
C ILE A 8 -52.64 -0.25 10.20
N ILE A 9 -52.88 -0.28 8.89
CA ILE A 9 -52.24 0.66 7.94
C ILE A 9 -52.65 2.10 8.27
N THR A 10 -53.94 2.33 8.51
CA THR A 10 -54.47 3.67 8.80
C THR A 10 -53.94 4.20 10.14
N MET A 11 -53.74 3.32 11.13
CA MET A 11 -53.05 3.68 12.38
C MET A 11 -51.60 4.10 12.13
N ILE A 12 -50.86 3.34 11.30
CA ILE A 12 -49.46 3.64 10.98
C ILE A 12 -49.32 4.95 10.20
N GLU A 13 -50.29 5.29 9.36
CA GLU A 13 -50.33 6.53 8.58
C GLU A 13 -50.73 7.76 9.43
N GLN A 14 -51.58 7.59 10.44
CA GLN A 14 -52.07 8.69 11.28
C GLN A 14 -51.12 9.09 12.41
N PHE A 15 -50.33 8.14 12.93
CA PHE A 15 -49.46 8.38 14.08
C PHE A 15 -47.97 8.39 13.69
N PRO A 16 -47.12 9.11 14.44
CA PRO A 16 -45.67 9.06 14.25
C PRO A 16 -45.15 7.62 14.32
N ALA A 17 -44.11 7.29 13.53
CA ALA A 17 -43.53 5.95 13.44
C ALA A 17 -43.23 5.30 14.80
N GLN A 18 -42.70 6.08 15.75
CA GLN A 18 -42.40 5.63 17.11
C GLN A 18 -43.65 5.15 17.86
N MET A 19 -44.76 5.91 17.77
CA MET A 19 -46.04 5.53 18.37
C MET A 19 -46.68 4.34 17.65
N GLY A 20 -46.57 4.30 16.32
CA GLY A 20 -47.03 3.16 15.52
C GLY A 20 -46.32 1.84 15.90
N LEU A 21 -45.01 1.91 16.14
CA LEU A 21 -44.21 0.77 16.60
C LEU A 21 -44.59 0.31 18.00
N ILE A 22 -44.70 1.24 18.96
CA ILE A 22 -45.10 0.93 20.34
C ILE A 22 -46.51 0.30 20.35
N GLY A 23 -47.44 0.87 19.59
CA GLY A 23 -48.80 0.34 19.44
C GLY A 23 -48.81 -1.09 18.90
N LEU A 24 -47.96 -1.39 17.90
CA LEU A 24 -47.79 -2.75 17.38
C LEU A 24 -47.21 -3.71 18.42
N GLN A 25 -46.22 -3.27 19.22
CA GLN A 25 -45.60 -4.08 20.27
C GLN A 25 -46.55 -4.36 21.45
N MET A 26 -47.35 -3.37 21.85
CA MET A 26 -48.42 -3.53 22.83
C MET A 26 -49.48 -4.51 22.33
N LEU A 27 -49.92 -4.36 21.07
CA LEU A 27 -50.89 -5.25 20.45
C LEU A 27 -50.39 -6.69 20.42
N TRP A 28 -49.14 -6.91 20.02
CA TRP A 28 -48.52 -8.23 20.02
C TRP A 28 -48.46 -8.85 21.43
N THR A 29 -48.10 -8.05 22.45
CA THR A 29 -48.03 -8.50 23.84
C THR A 29 -49.41 -8.95 24.33
N ILE A 30 -50.44 -8.12 24.13
CA ILE A 30 -51.83 -8.41 24.55
C ILE A 30 -52.37 -9.65 23.84
N ARG A 31 -52.17 -9.76 22.52
CA ARG A 31 -52.62 -10.90 21.70
C ARG A 31 -51.95 -12.20 22.12
N THR A 32 -50.64 -12.15 22.37
CA THR A 32 -49.85 -13.32 22.78
C THR A 32 -50.27 -13.79 24.16
N GLU A 33 -50.43 -12.89 25.14
CA GLU A 33 -50.93 -13.27 26.46
C GLU A 33 -52.35 -13.82 26.41
N TYR A 34 -53.23 -13.24 25.57
CA TYR A 34 -54.59 -13.75 25.38
C TYR A 34 -54.58 -15.17 24.80
N ALA A 35 -53.72 -15.44 23.81
CA ALA A 35 -53.57 -16.76 23.22
C ALA A 35 -52.99 -17.77 24.23
N LEU A 36 -51.98 -17.37 25.02
CA LEU A 36 -51.38 -18.22 26.06
C LEU A 36 -52.38 -18.57 27.17
N LYS A 37 -53.10 -17.58 27.72
CA LYS A 37 -54.13 -17.78 28.76
C LYS A 37 -55.24 -18.74 28.32
N ASN A 38 -55.66 -18.62 27.06
CA ASN A 38 -56.77 -19.39 26.50
C ASN A 38 -56.32 -20.66 25.75
N SER A 39 -55.01 -20.93 25.66
CA SER A 39 -54.45 -22.08 24.94
C SER A 39 -54.95 -23.43 25.47
N VAL A 40 -55.19 -23.50 26.79
CA VAL A 40 -55.72 -24.69 27.48
C VAL A 40 -57.18 -24.94 27.10
N ASN A 41 -57.97 -23.87 26.95
CA ASN A 41 -59.41 -23.93 26.69
C ASN A 41 -59.74 -24.04 25.19
N MET A 42 -58.93 -23.42 24.33
CA MET A 42 -59.18 -23.31 22.89
C MET A 42 -57.97 -23.81 22.08
N LYS A 43 -57.96 -25.11 21.73
CA LYS A 43 -56.81 -25.75 21.04
C LYS A 43 -56.39 -25.10 19.71
N LYS A 44 -57.29 -24.38 19.01
CA LYS A 44 -56.99 -23.72 17.73
C LYS A 44 -56.46 -22.29 17.87
N ILE A 45 -56.60 -21.65 19.04
CA ILE A 45 -56.33 -20.22 19.20
C ILE A 45 -54.90 -19.82 18.84
N MET A 46 -53.92 -20.66 19.20
CA MET A 46 -52.51 -20.43 18.87
C MET A 46 -52.28 -20.48 17.35
N LYS A 47 -52.92 -21.43 16.64
CA LYS A 47 -52.79 -21.54 15.19
C LYS A 47 -53.45 -20.36 14.47
N ASP A 48 -54.64 -19.97 14.92
CA ASP A 48 -55.40 -18.87 14.32
C ASP A 48 -54.68 -17.52 14.53
N THR A 49 -54.13 -17.29 15.73
CA THR A 49 -53.33 -16.10 16.05
C THR A 49 -52.04 -16.05 15.22
N ASN A 50 -51.37 -17.18 15.02
CA ASN A 50 -50.18 -17.24 14.15
C ASN A 50 -50.51 -16.87 12.69
N GLN A 51 -51.65 -17.35 12.17
CA GLN A 51 -52.10 -16.99 10.83
C GLN A 51 -52.45 -15.51 10.70
N GLU A 52 -52.97 -14.89 11.75
CA GLU A 52 -53.23 -13.46 11.78
C GLU A 52 -51.94 -12.63 11.70
N PHE A 53 -50.90 -13.00 12.46
CA PHE A 53 -49.59 -12.36 12.36
C PHE A 53 -48.96 -12.52 10.97
N ILE A 54 -49.11 -13.69 10.33
CA ILE A 54 -48.62 -13.90 8.95
C ILE A 54 -49.36 -12.99 7.95
N LYS A 55 -50.68 -12.83 8.09
CA LYS A 55 -51.46 -11.93 7.23
C LYS A 55 -51.00 -10.49 7.41
N LEU A 56 -50.81 -10.05 8.65
CA LEU A 56 -50.32 -8.70 8.96
C LEU A 56 -48.93 -8.46 8.34
N LEU A 57 -48.00 -9.41 8.48
CA LEU A 57 -46.67 -9.33 7.89
C LEU A 57 -46.73 -9.16 6.36
N ASN A 58 -47.54 -9.96 5.66
CA ASN A 58 -47.66 -9.87 4.21
C ASN A 58 -48.23 -8.51 3.75
N ILE A 59 -49.17 -7.96 4.51
CA ILE A 59 -49.73 -6.62 4.26
C ILE A 59 -48.63 -5.55 4.37
N LEU A 60 -47.78 -5.63 5.40
CA LEU A 60 -46.66 -4.70 5.58
C LEU A 60 -45.61 -4.84 4.46
N ILE A 61 -45.27 -6.06 4.07
CA ILE A 61 -44.33 -6.32 2.95
C ILE A 61 -44.88 -5.73 1.65
N ASP A 62 -46.17 -5.94 1.35
CA ASP A 62 -46.79 -5.39 0.14
C ASP A 62 -46.76 -3.85 0.12
N ALA A 63 -46.89 -3.20 1.29
CA ALA A 63 -46.78 -1.75 1.38
C ALA A 63 -45.39 -1.23 0.95
N THR A 64 -44.30 -1.96 1.23
CA THR A 64 -42.92 -1.54 0.88
C THR A 64 -42.63 -1.55 -0.62
N THR A 65 -43.40 -2.32 -1.39
CA THR A 65 -43.26 -2.39 -2.86
C THR A 65 -43.88 -1.19 -3.59
N LYS A 66 -44.67 -0.37 -2.88
CA LYS A 66 -45.28 0.85 -3.42
C LYS A 66 -44.27 2.01 -3.45
N ASN A 67 -44.59 3.05 -4.22
CA ASN A 67 -43.82 4.28 -4.24
C ASN A 67 -44.04 5.06 -2.93
N LEU A 68 -43.10 4.92 -2.00
CA LEU A 68 -43.07 5.58 -0.70
C LEU A 68 -41.94 6.61 -0.62
N THR A 69 -42.12 7.63 0.21
CA THR A 69 -41.03 8.54 0.61
C THR A 69 -39.95 7.79 1.41
N LYS A 70 -38.76 8.38 1.56
CA LYS A 70 -37.66 7.76 2.31
C LYS A 70 -38.03 7.48 3.77
N ASN A 71 -38.75 8.40 4.42
CA ASN A 71 -39.14 8.27 5.82
C ASN A 71 -40.26 7.24 6.02
N GLU A 72 -41.28 7.24 5.15
CA GLU A 72 -42.35 6.23 5.19
C GLU A 72 -41.78 4.83 4.96
N ARG A 73 -40.84 4.70 4.01
CA ARG A 73 -40.19 3.41 3.76
C ARG A 73 -39.44 2.91 4.99
N LEU A 74 -38.65 3.78 5.63
CA LEU A 74 -37.93 3.43 6.85
C LEU A 74 -38.90 3.00 7.97
N ASN A 75 -40.07 3.62 8.05
CA ASN A 75 -41.12 3.24 9.01
C ASN A 75 -41.61 1.80 8.75
N TYR A 76 -42.00 1.48 7.52
CA TYR A 76 -42.43 0.12 7.17
C TYR A 76 -41.31 -0.91 7.33
N GLU A 77 -40.07 -0.61 6.92
CA GLU A 77 -38.91 -1.48 7.10
C GLU A 77 -38.66 -1.80 8.59
N THR A 78 -38.83 -0.79 9.45
CA THR A 78 -38.71 -0.90 10.90
C THR A 78 -39.80 -1.79 11.49
N LEU A 79 -41.05 -1.56 11.11
CA LEU A 79 -42.19 -2.36 11.57
C LEU A 79 -42.05 -3.83 11.14
N ILE A 80 -41.64 -4.08 9.89
CA ILE A 80 -41.40 -5.44 9.38
C ILE A 80 -40.28 -6.12 10.17
N THR A 81 -39.19 -5.41 10.45
CA THR A 81 -38.03 -5.97 11.17
C THR A 81 -38.43 -6.50 12.55
N ILE A 82 -39.18 -5.71 13.32
CA ILE A 82 -39.66 -6.11 14.64
C ILE A 82 -40.77 -7.18 14.55
N HIS A 83 -41.70 -7.06 13.60
CA HIS A 83 -42.81 -7.98 13.49
C HIS A 83 -42.40 -9.39 13.03
N VAL A 84 -41.37 -9.52 12.19
CA VAL A 84 -40.81 -10.84 11.83
C VAL A 84 -40.27 -11.55 13.08
N HIS A 85 -39.53 -10.84 13.93
CA HIS A 85 -39.01 -11.39 15.18
C HIS A 85 -40.13 -11.80 16.15
N GLN A 86 -41.13 -10.94 16.35
CA GLN A 86 -42.33 -11.23 17.14
C GLN A 86 -43.08 -12.48 16.68
N ARG A 87 -43.20 -12.66 15.36
CA ARG A 87 -43.80 -13.87 14.78
C ARG A 87 -42.96 -15.11 15.07
N ASP A 88 -41.65 -15.04 14.90
CA ASP A 88 -40.76 -16.18 15.19
C ASP A 88 -40.81 -16.58 16.67
N ILE A 89 -40.86 -15.62 17.59
CA ILE A 89 -41.08 -15.90 19.02
C ILE A 89 -42.40 -16.63 19.20
N PHE A 90 -43.49 -16.12 18.64
CA PHE A 90 -44.81 -16.73 18.80
C PHE A 90 -44.88 -18.14 18.21
N GLU A 91 -44.26 -18.35 17.05
CA GLU A 91 -44.13 -19.68 16.44
C GLU A 91 -43.31 -20.63 17.32
N SER A 92 -42.22 -20.14 17.93
CA SER A 92 -41.42 -20.92 18.87
C SER A 92 -42.21 -21.31 20.13
N LEU A 93 -42.93 -20.36 20.74
CA LEU A 93 -43.82 -20.62 21.88
C LEU A 93 -44.90 -21.65 21.53
N TYR A 94 -45.45 -21.58 20.33
CA TYR A 94 -46.41 -22.55 19.82
C TYR A 94 -45.80 -23.95 19.64
N GLN A 95 -44.60 -24.05 19.06
CA GLN A 95 -43.89 -25.32 18.87
C GLN A 95 -43.46 -25.95 20.20
N MET A 96 -43.02 -25.13 21.16
CA MET A 96 -42.67 -25.56 22.52
C MET A 96 -43.89 -25.86 23.40
N LYS A 97 -45.11 -25.58 22.92
CA LYS A 97 -46.39 -25.78 23.63
C LYS A 97 -46.42 -25.06 24.99
N VAL A 98 -45.88 -23.84 25.04
CA VAL A 98 -45.93 -23.00 26.24
C VAL A 98 -47.39 -22.60 26.52
N THR A 99 -47.83 -22.77 27.77
CA THR A 99 -49.20 -22.48 28.20
C THR A 99 -49.27 -21.55 29.41
N ASN A 100 -48.15 -21.35 30.12
CA ASN A 100 -48.07 -20.54 31.33
C ASN A 100 -47.40 -19.18 31.05
N LEU A 101 -47.91 -18.10 31.66
CA LEU A 101 -47.32 -16.75 31.58
C LEU A 101 -46.09 -16.58 32.47
N PHE A 102 -45.92 -17.45 33.47
CA PHE A 102 -44.71 -17.47 34.29
C PHE A 102 -43.60 -18.31 33.69
N ASP A 103 -43.79 -18.83 32.47
CA ASP A 103 -42.76 -19.56 31.75
C ASP A 103 -41.61 -18.61 31.36
N PHE A 104 -40.38 -19.04 31.63
CA PHE A 104 -39.18 -18.27 31.32
C PHE A 104 -39.09 -17.92 29.84
N GLU A 105 -39.56 -18.80 28.93
CA GLU A 105 -39.53 -18.55 27.49
C GLU A 105 -40.36 -17.33 27.07
N TRP A 106 -41.42 -17.01 27.82
CA TRP A 106 -42.19 -15.77 27.67
C TRP A 106 -41.60 -14.61 28.48
N LEU A 107 -41.22 -14.86 29.74
CA LEU A 107 -40.71 -13.80 30.63
C LEU A 107 -39.41 -13.17 30.13
N LYS A 108 -38.58 -13.93 29.41
CA LYS A 108 -37.31 -13.44 28.84
C LYS A 108 -37.49 -12.44 27.69
N GLN A 109 -38.68 -12.37 27.10
CA GLN A 109 -38.98 -11.46 26.00
C GLN A 109 -39.27 -10.04 26.50
N GLU A 110 -39.07 -9.07 25.63
CA GLU A 110 -39.45 -7.68 25.89
C GLU A 110 -40.97 -7.52 25.77
N ARG A 111 -41.62 -7.07 26.85
CA ARG A 111 -43.07 -6.97 26.95
C ARG A 111 -43.50 -5.55 27.30
N PHE A 112 -44.45 -5.03 26.52
CA PHE A 112 -44.93 -3.66 26.64
C PHE A 112 -46.32 -3.64 27.25
N TYR A 113 -46.46 -2.98 28.40
CA TYR A 113 -47.72 -2.82 29.10
C TYR A 113 -48.06 -1.34 29.19
N TYR A 114 -49.27 -0.98 28.75
CA TYR A 114 -49.82 0.34 29.02
C TYR A 114 -50.68 0.24 30.27
N ILE A 115 -50.31 0.97 31.33
CA ILE A 115 -51.09 1.02 32.57
C ILE A 115 -51.91 2.30 32.55
N GLU A 116 -53.21 2.13 32.27
CA GLU A 116 -54.18 3.22 32.18
C GLU A 116 -54.26 4.04 33.48
N GLU A 117 -54.09 3.40 34.65
CA GLU A 117 -54.16 4.06 35.96
C GLU A 117 -53.08 5.14 36.17
N PHE A 118 -51.88 4.91 35.64
CA PHE A 118 -50.72 5.80 35.82
C PHE A 118 -50.39 6.63 34.57
N ASP A 119 -51.11 6.40 33.46
CA ASP A 119 -50.83 6.93 32.12
C ASP A 119 -49.36 6.72 31.71
N ARG A 120 -48.85 5.51 31.94
CA ARG A 120 -47.44 5.16 31.71
C ARG A 120 -47.32 3.84 30.97
N CYS A 121 -46.33 3.77 30.09
CA CYS A 121 -45.91 2.52 29.47
C CYS A 121 -44.75 1.91 30.27
N GLU A 122 -44.97 0.68 30.74
CA GLU A 122 -43.93 -0.13 31.38
C GLU A 122 -43.38 -1.14 30.37
N VAL A 123 -42.05 -1.20 30.30
CA VAL A 123 -41.33 -2.22 29.54
C VAL A 123 -40.74 -3.21 30.54
N ARG A 124 -41.17 -4.47 30.44
CA ARG A 124 -40.72 -5.55 31.33
C ARG A 124 -39.83 -6.51 30.59
N ILE A 125 -38.60 -6.69 31.09
CA ILE A 125 -37.63 -7.65 30.59
C ILE A 125 -37.22 -8.53 31.77
N THR A 126 -37.57 -9.81 31.73
CA THR A 126 -37.38 -10.73 32.88
C THR A 126 -38.02 -10.17 34.16
N ASP A 127 -37.21 -9.88 35.18
CA ASP A 127 -37.56 -9.33 36.50
C ASP A 127 -37.36 -7.81 36.60
N VAL A 128 -36.74 -7.18 35.59
CA VAL A 128 -36.47 -5.75 35.58
C VAL A 128 -37.62 -4.98 34.94
N LEU A 129 -38.03 -3.91 35.62
CA LEU A 129 -39.06 -2.98 35.17
C LEU A 129 -38.42 -1.67 34.74
N PHE A 130 -38.64 -1.28 33.49
CA PHE A 130 -38.26 0.01 32.95
C PHE A 130 -39.51 0.84 32.67
N LEU A 131 -39.43 2.14 32.97
CA LEU A 131 -40.40 3.12 32.50
C LEU A 131 -39.99 3.57 31.10
N TYR A 132 -40.94 3.57 30.16
CA TYR A 132 -40.69 4.14 28.83
C TYR A 132 -40.57 5.67 28.94
N GLN A 133 -39.47 6.24 28.45
CA GLN A 133 -39.06 7.60 28.81
C GLN A 133 -39.61 8.68 27.87
N ASN A 134 -40.33 8.29 26.83
CA ASN A 134 -41.00 9.19 25.88
C ASN A 134 -40.08 10.20 25.17
N GLU A 135 -38.77 9.94 25.11
CA GLU A 135 -37.88 10.79 24.32
C GLU A 135 -38.17 10.57 22.84
N PHE A 136 -38.33 11.65 22.07
CA PHE A 136 -38.63 11.55 20.64
C PHE A 136 -37.38 11.17 19.87
N LEU A 137 -37.33 9.94 19.37
CA LEU A 137 -36.19 9.40 18.62
C LEU A 137 -36.41 9.44 17.10
N GLY A 138 -37.62 9.81 16.67
CA GLY A 138 -38.02 9.85 15.27
C GLY A 138 -38.12 8.46 14.63
N CYS A 139 -38.17 8.44 13.29
CA CYS A 139 -38.12 7.20 12.53
C CYS A 139 -36.66 6.78 12.35
N SER A 140 -36.19 5.84 13.17
CA SER A 140 -34.83 5.29 13.10
C SER A 140 -34.87 3.80 12.79
N ASP A 141 -33.90 3.31 12.00
CA ASP A 141 -33.79 1.88 11.67
C ASP A 141 -33.62 1.06 12.96
N ARG A 142 -34.17 -0.15 12.96
CA ARG A 142 -34.05 -1.11 14.06
C ARG A 142 -33.08 -2.22 13.69
N LEU A 143 -32.33 -2.67 14.69
CA LEU A 143 -31.43 -3.81 14.56
C LEU A 143 -32.26 -5.08 14.37
N VAL A 144 -31.78 -6.01 13.54
CA VAL A 144 -32.39 -7.34 13.46
C VAL A 144 -32.09 -8.09 14.76
N ILE A 145 -33.15 -8.46 15.47
CA ILE A 145 -33.03 -9.17 16.75
C ILE A 145 -32.74 -10.65 16.47
N THR A 146 -31.62 -11.12 17.02
CA THR A 146 -31.19 -12.53 16.97
C THR A 146 -31.19 -13.11 18.38
N PRO A 147 -31.15 -14.45 18.55
CA PRO A 147 -31.06 -15.05 19.88
C PRO A 147 -29.86 -14.56 20.72
N LEU A 148 -28.77 -14.13 20.07
CA LEU A 148 -27.63 -13.50 20.74
C LEU A 148 -27.96 -12.08 21.23
N THR A 149 -28.66 -11.30 20.40
CA THR A 149 -29.15 -9.96 20.74
C THR A 149 -30.09 -10.02 21.94
N ASP A 150 -31.01 -10.99 21.99
CA ASP A 150 -31.93 -11.18 23.13
C ASP A 150 -31.19 -11.45 24.44
N ARG A 151 -30.18 -12.33 24.41
CA ARG A 151 -29.33 -12.60 25.58
C ARG A 151 -28.60 -11.35 26.04
N CYS A 152 -28.15 -10.52 25.10
CA CYS A 152 -27.51 -9.25 25.41
C CYS A 152 -28.51 -8.27 26.06
N TYR A 153 -29.73 -8.16 25.54
CA TYR A 153 -30.78 -7.32 26.14
C TYR A 153 -31.08 -7.70 27.57
N ILE A 154 -31.26 -9.00 27.83
CA ILE A 154 -31.51 -9.51 29.18
C ILE A 154 -30.34 -9.16 30.12
N THR A 155 -29.09 -9.37 29.67
CA THR A 155 -27.93 -9.15 30.53
C THR A 155 -27.69 -7.67 30.81
N LEU A 156 -27.86 -6.81 29.80
CA LEU A 156 -27.75 -5.35 29.94
C LEU A 156 -28.88 -4.79 30.80
N ALA A 157 -30.12 -5.27 30.61
CA ALA A 157 -31.27 -4.93 31.45
C ALA A 157 -31.00 -5.25 32.92
N GLN A 158 -30.52 -6.46 33.21
CA GLN A 158 -30.14 -6.88 34.54
C GLN A 158 -28.99 -6.05 35.11
N ALA A 159 -27.99 -5.69 34.30
CA ALA A 159 -26.87 -4.86 34.76
C ALA A 159 -27.35 -3.48 35.22
N VAL A 160 -28.20 -2.82 34.43
CA VAL A 160 -28.81 -1.54 34.79
C VAL A 160 -29.69 -1.68 36.04
N GLY A 161 -30.49 -2.74 36.12
CA GLY A 161 -31.31 -3.06 37.30
C GLY A 161 -30.48 -3.29 38.58
N MET A 162 -29.25 -3.78 38.45
CA MET A 162 -28.29 -3.97 39.55
C MET A 162 -27.44 -2.71 39.86
N ASN A 163 -27.75 -1.55 39.26
CA ASN A 163 -26.99 -0.30 39.38
C ASN A 163 -25.52 -0.42 38.89
N MET A 164 -25.27 -1.30 37.92
CA MET A 164 -23.96 -1.50 37.29
C MET A 164 -23.98 -1.01 35.83
N GLY A 165 -22.79 -0.86 35.24
CA GLY A 165 -22.66 -0.65 33.79
C GLY A 165 -22.71 -1.97 33.01
N GLY A 166 -22.94 -1.88 31.70
CA GLY A 166 -22.88 -3.03 30.79
C GLY A 166 -21.64 -3.01 29.90
N ALA A 167 -20.97 -4.15 29.72
CA ALA A 167 -19.77 -4.25 28.88
C ALA A 167 -19.92 -5.32 27.79
N PRO A 168 -20.58 -5.04 26.65
CA PRO A 168 -20.57 -5.94 25.50
C PRO A 168 -19.15 -6.05 24.91
N ALA A 169 -18.59 -7.26 24.92
CA ALA A 169 -17.24 -7.57 24.47
C ALA A 169 -17.26 -8.63 23.37
N GLY A 170 -16.52 -8.43 22.28
CA GLY A 170 -16.45 -9.41 21.20
C GLY A 170 -15.76 -8.87 19.94
N PRO A 171 -15.57 -9.68 18.90
CA PRO A 171 -14.90 -9.25 17.67
C PRO A 171 -15.57 -8.04 16.98
N ALA A 172 -14.83 -7.33 16.13
CA ALA A 172 -15.39 -6.22 15.36
C ALA A 172 -16.55 -6.69 14.46
N GLY A 173 -17.59 -5.86 14.30
CA GLY A 173 -18.73 -6.18 13.44
C GLY A 173 -19.79 -7.11 14.03
N THR A 174 -19.69 -7.48 15.31
CA THR A 174 -20.71 -8.29 16.01
C THR A 174 -21.90 -7.51 16.57
N GLY A 175 -22.00 -6.20 16.28
CA GLY A 175 -23.16 -5.38 16.64
C GLY A 175 -23.18 -4.80 18.05
N LYS A 176 -22.10 -4.88 18.84
CA LYS A 176 -22.02 -4.38 20.24
C LYS A 176 -22.68 -3.01 20.49
N THR A 177 -22.25 -2.00 19.74
CA THR A 177 -22.72 -0.62 19.87
C THR A 177 -24.17 -0.48 19.42
N GLU A 178 -24.52 -1.16 18.33
CA GLU A 178 -25.88 -1.13 17.76
C GLU A 178 -26.90 -1.85 18.65
N THR A 179 -26.51 -2.93 19.33
CA THR A 179 -27.35 -3.61 20.33
C THR A 179 -27.68 -2.68 21.50
N THR A 180 -26.69 -1.91 21.99
CA THR A 180 -26.92 -0.95 23.09
C THR A 180 -27.84 0.21 22.65
N LYS A 181 -27.63 0.73 21.44
CA LYS A 181 -28.50 1.77 20.85
C LYS A 181 -29.93 1.26 20.65
N ASP A 182 -30.09 0.05 20.12
CA ASP A 182 -31.42 -0.51 19.83
C ASP A 182 -32.21 -0.82 21.11
N MET A 183 -31.52 -1.27 22.18
CA MET A 183 -32.13 -1.39 23.51
C MET A 183 -32.60 -0.03 24.04
N GLY A 184 -31.77 1.02 23.94
CA GLY A 184 -32.19 2.38 24.32
C GLY A 184 -33.40 2.87 23.54
N LYS A 185 -33.48 2.60 22.23
CA LYS A 185 -34.65 2.91 21.40
C LYS A 185 -35.92 2.19 21.86
N SER A 186 -35.81 0.91 22.26
CA SER A 186 -36.95 0.18 22.83
C SER A 186 -37.48 0.79 24.13
N LEU A 187 -36.62 1.42 24.93
CA LEU A 187 -36.99 2.08 26.19
C LEU A 187 -37.38 3.55 26.02
N GLY A 188 -37.31 4.09 24.81
CA GLY A 188 -37.55 5.52 24.55
C GLY A 188 -36.47 6.41 25.16
N LYS A 189 -35.23 5.90 25.26
CA LYS A 189 -34.04 6.60 25.75
C LYS A 189 -33.08 6.92 24.62
N TYR A 190 -32.58 8.15 24.59
CA TYR A 190 -31.50 8.57 23.71
C TYR A 190 -30.16 8.02 24.22
N VAL A 191 -29.41 7.39 23.32
CA VAL A 191 -28.09 6.83 23.61
C VAL A 191 -27.04 7.65 22.87
N VAL A 192 -26.18 8.34 23.62
CA VAL A 192 -25.05 9.08 23.07
C VAL A 192 -23.86 8.14 22.92
N VAL A 193 -23.29 8.08 21.71
CA VAL A 193 -22.13 7.24 21.43
C VAL A 193 -20.87 8.07 21.31
N PHE A 194 -19.87 7.73 22.11
CA PHE A 194 -18.55 8.36 22.12
C PHE A 194 -17.54 7.38 21.54
N ASN A 195 -16.91 7.74 20.42
CA ASN A 195 -15.83 6.96 19.84
C ASN A 195 -14.53 7.29 20.59
N CYS A 196 -13.92 6.30 21.25
CA CYS A 196 -12.74 6.52 22.05
C CYS A 196 -11.48 6.47 21.18
N SER A 197 -10.52 7.36 21.43
CA SER A 197 -9.20 7.37 20.80
C SER A 197 -8.09 7.42 21.87
N ASP A 198 -6.87 7.11 21.43
CA ASP A 198 -5.63 7.26 22.20
C ASP A 198 -5.37 8.72 22.61
N GLN A 199 -5.89 9.68 21.86
CA GLN A 199 -5.74 11.13 22.13
C GLN A 199 -6.74 11.70 23.15
N MET A 200 -7.63 10.88 23.74
CA MET A 200 -8.61 11.36 24.73
C MET A 200 -7.97 11.65 26.09
N ASP A 201 -8.33 12.79 26.69
CA ASP A 201 -7.87 13.20 28.01
C ASP A 201 -8.89 12.88 29.13
N TYR A 202 -8.39 12.62 30.36
CA TYR A 202 -9.20 12.29 31.53
C TYR A 202 -10.12 13.43 31.96
N ARG A 203 -9.76 14.70 31.68
CA ARG A 203 -10.61 15.86 31.95
C ARG A 203 -11.79 15.91 30.98
N GLY A 204 -11.56 15.57 29.72
CA GLY A 204 -12.61 15.44 28.70
C GLY A 204 -13.63 14.37 29.09
N LEU A 205 -13.17 13.18 29.48
CA LEU A 205 -14.03 12.10 29.97
C LEU A 205 -14.83 12.49 31.22
N GLY A 206 -14.20 13.16 32.19
CA GLY A 206 -14.87 13.65 33.38
C GLY A 206 -16.05 14.57 33.08
N ARG A 207 -15.90 15.49 32.11
CA ARG A 207 -17.01 16.35 31.66
C ARG A 207 -18.15 15.55 31.03
N ILE A 208 -17.83 14.51 30.25
CA ILE A 208 -18.84 13.63 29.64
C ILE A 208 -19.62 12.87 30.72
N PHE A 209 -18.95 12.26 31.70
CA PHE A 209 -19.61 11.54 32.78
C PHE A 209 -20.53 12.45 33.61
N LYS A 210 -20.06 13.65 33.97
CA LYS A 210 -20.89 14.66 34.65
C LYS A 210 -22.14 15.00 33.82
N GLY A 211 -21.98 15.20 32.52
CA GLY A 211 -23.09 15.46 31.60
C GLY A 211 -24.13 14.33 31.56
N LEU A 212 -23.69 13.08 31.45
CA LEU A 212 -24.58 11.90 31.40
C LEU A 212 -25.39 11.73 32.70
N VAL A 213 -24.75 11.92 33.84
CA VAL A 213 -25.39 11.78 35.17
C VAL A 213 -26.38 12.91 35.41
N HIS A 214 -26.04 14.13 35.00
CA HIS A 214 -26.92 15.28 35.11
C HIS A 214 -28.17 15.15 34.23
N SER A 215 -28.02 14.65 32.99
CA SER A 215 -29.12 14.53 32.05
C SER A 215 -29.96 13.26 32.22
N GLY A 216 -29.43 12.20 32.83
CA GLY A 216 -30.09 10.89 32.87
C GLY A 216 -30.08 10.15 31.53
N THR A 217 -29.16 10.51 30.64
CA THR A 217 -29.01 9.92 29.31
C THR A 217 -28.08 8.71 29.35
N TRP A 218 -28.20 7.80 28.39
CA TRP A 218 -27.31 6.66 28.29
C TRP A 218 -26.05 7.00 27.47
N GLY A 219 -24.88 6.64 27.99
CA GLY A 219 -23.61 6.82 27.31
C GLY A 219 -23.02 5.48 26.89
N CYS A 220 -22.74 5.31 25.59
CA CYS A 220 -22.04 4.14 25.06
C CYS A 220 -20.65 4.57 24.57
N PHE A 221 -19.61 4.04 25.21
CA PHE A 221 -18.23 4.32 24.88
C PHE A 221 -17.71 3.22 23.95
N ASP A 222 -17.56 3.56 22.68
CA ASP A 222 -17.11 2.66 21.65
C ASP A 222 -15.59 2.53 21.65
N GLU A 223 -15.08 1.30 21.58
CA GLU A 223 -13.64 0.98 21.62
C GLU A 223 -12.92 1.58 22.84
N PHE A 224 -13.54 1.48 24.02
CA PHE A 224 -13.02 2.09 25.25
C PHE A 224 -11.59 1.65 25.60
N ASN A 225 -11.16 0.48 25.11
CA ASN A 225 -9.83 -0.07 25.29
C ASN A 225 -8.75 0.48 24.34
N ARG A 226 -9.06 1.53 23.55
CA ARG A 226 -8.10 2.31 22.75
C ARG A 226 -7.46 3.45 23.54
N ILE A 227 -8.03 3.80 24.70
CA ILE A 227 -7.51 4.84 25.59
C ILE A 227 -6.22 4.34 26.26
N GLU A 228 -5.23 5.22 26.42
CA GLU A 228 -4.00 4.86 27.12
C GLU A 228 -4.23 4.49 28.60
N LEU A 229 -3.47 3.51 29.09
CA LEU A 229 -3.55 2.99 30.46
C LEU A 229 -3.59 4.06 31.57
N PRO A 230 -2.79 5.15 31.51
CA PRO A 230 -2.80 6.17 32.56
C PRO A 230 -4.14 6.91 32.64
N VAL A 231 -4.71 7.28 31.48
CA VAL A 231 -6.01 7.96 31.38
C VAL A 231 -7.14 7.01 31.79
N LEU A 232 -7.06 5.75 31.32
CA LEU A 232 -8.04 4.71 31.65
C LEU A 232 -8.13 4.45 33.17
N SER A 233 -6.99 4.50 33.86
CA SER A 233 -6.92 4.31 35.32
C SER A 233 -7.64 5.43 36.09
N VAL A 234 -7.51 6.69 35.64
CA VAL A 234 -8.23 7.83 36.23
C VAL A 234 -9.73 7.75 35.90
N ALA A 235 -10.08 7.39 34.67
CA ALA A 235 -11.47 7.23 34.26
C ALA A 235 -12.20 6.16 35.11
N ALA A 236 -11.52 5.07 35.48
CA ALA A 236 -12.08 4.05 36.36
C ALA A 236 -12.47 4.59 37.74
N GLN A 237 -11.66 5.50 38.30
CA GLN A 237 -11.99 6.16 39.58
C GLN A 237 -13.18 7.10 39.43
N GLN A 238 -13.28 7.84 38.33
CA GLN A 238 -14.41 8.73 38.04
C GLN A 238 -15.73 7.94 37.94
N ILE A 239 -15.73 6.83 37.20
CA ILE A 239 -16.90 5.95 37.06
C ILE A 239 -17.28 5.31 38.41
N TYR A 240 -16.28 4.92 39.21
CA TYR A 240 -16.51 4.36 40.54
C TYR A 240 -17.31 5.31 41.43
N ILE A 241 -16.92 6.58 41.51
CA ILE A 241 -17.62 7.61 42.30
C ILE A 241 -19.09 7.72 41.89
N VAL A 242 -19.34 7.73 40.57
CA VAL A 242 -20.69 7.83 39.99
C VAL A 242 -21.54 6.61 40.36
N PHE A 243 -21.04 5.38 40.20
CA PHE A 243 -21.81 4.18 40.53
C PHE A 243 -22.02 3.99 42.03
N MET A 244 -21.07 4.40 42.88
CA MET A 244 -21.28 4.38 44.33
C MET A 244 -22.37 5.37 44.77
N ALA A 245 -22.43 6.56 44.15
CA ALA A 245 -23.51 7.52 44.38
C ALA A 245 -24.88 6.95 43.96
N ARG A 246 -24.93 6.25 42.82
CA ARG A 246 -26.14 5.56 42.32
C ARG A 246 -26.61 4.49 43.28
N LYS A 247 -25.70 3.61 43.70
CA LYS A 247 -26.00 2.52 44.64
C LYS A 247 -26.49 3.03 46.00
N GLY A 248 -26.04 4.22 46.40
CA GLY A 248 -26.52 4.92 47.59
C GLY A 248 -27.80 5.74 47.39
N ASN A 249 -28.43 5.73 46.21
CA ASN A 249 -29.59 6.55 45.83
C ASN A 249 -29.44 8.04 46.21
N LYS A 250 -28.25 8.62 46.00
CA LYS A 250 -28.00 10.04 46.30
C LYS A 250 -28.58 10.95 45.22
N GLU A 251 -29.14 12.08 45.62
CA GLU A 251 -29.62 13.13 44.68
C GLU A 251 -28.50 14.03 44.18
N THR A 252 -27.43 14.20 44.96
CA THR A 252 -26.22 14.96 44.60
C THR A 252 -24.97 14.26 45.11
N PHE A 253 -23.84 14.47 44.45
CA PHE A 253 -22.55 13.92 44.86
C PHE A 253 -21.39 14.82 44.42
N ILE A 254 -20.24 14.64 45.08
CA ILE A 254 -19.00 15.36 44.76
C ILE A 254 -18.20 14.51 43.75
N PHE A 255 -17.86 15.10 42.60
CA PHE A 255 -17.06 14.46 41.55
C PHE A 255 -15.56 14.55 41.84
N SER A 256 -14.72 13.86 41.05
CA SER A 256 -13.27 13.74 41.29
C SER A 256 -12.50 15.08 41.28
N ASP A 257 -13.05 16.11 40.64
CA ASP A 257 -12.49 17.46 40.57
C ASP A 257 -13.02 18.40 41.67
N GLY A 258 -13.89 17.90 42.56
CA GLY A 258 -14.48 18.68 43.66
C GLY A 258 -15.82 19.33 43.33
N ASP A 259 -16.30 19.23 42.09
CA ASP A 259 -17.61 19.77 41.69
C ASP A 259 -18.75 18.99 42.32
N THR A 260 -19.80 19.69 42.76
CA THR A 260 -21.05 19.05 43.21
C THR A 260 -22.03 18.93 42.04
N VAL A 261 -22.44 17.69 41.72
CA VAL A 261 -23.26 17.37 40.54
C VAL A 261 -24.59 16.74 40.98
N PRO A 262 -25.75 17.19 40.45
CA PRO A 262 -27.03 16.53 40.65
C PRO A 262 -27.11 15.23 39.86
N MET A 263 -27.86 14.27 40.40
CA MET A 263 -27.87 12.90 39.93
C MET A 263 -29.26 12.45 39.50
N ASN A 264 -29.42 12.13 38.21
CA ASN A 264 -30.58 11.44 37.70
C ASN A 264 -30.32 9.93 37.67
N GLN A 265 -31.15 9.12 38.32
CA GLN A 265 -30.96 7.66 38.47
C GLN A 265 -31.14 6.87 37.16
N GLU A 266 -31.75 7.47 36.13
CA GLU A 266 -32.05 6.83 34.84
C GLU A 266 -30.83 6.71 33.90
N PHE A 267 -29.70 7.34 34.24
CA PHE A 267 -28.48 7.25 33.44
C PHE A 267 -27.95 5.81 33.37
N ALA A 268 -27.19 5.48 32.33
CA ALA A 268 -26.44 4.24 32.25
C ALA A 268 -25.16 4.43 31.45
N ILE A 269 -24.12 3.68 31.79
CA ILE A 269 -22.83 3.70 31.10
C ILE A 269 -22.57 2.31 30.52
N PHE A 270 -22.24 2.27 29.23
CA PHE A 270 -21.91 1.06 28.50
C PHE A 270 -20.52 1.18 27.87
N LEU A 271 -19.74 0.11 27.92
CA LEU A 271 -18.40 0.05 27.34
C LEU A 271 -18.34 -1.05 26.29
N THR A 272 -17.96 -0.73 25.06
CA THR A 272 -17.72 -1.77 24.04
C THR A 272 -16.24 -2.12 23.98
N MET A 273 -15.96 -3.41 23.84
CA MET A 273 -14.59 -3.91 23.74
C MET A 273 -14.40 -4.80 22.52
N ASN A 274 -13.27 -4.62 21.85
CA ASN A 274 -12.78 -5.51 20.82
C ASN A 274 -11.46 -6.17 21.28
N PRO A 275 -11.51 -7.37 21.90
CA PRO A 275 -10.32 -8.07 22.36
C PRO A 275 -9.47 -8.59 21.17
N GLY A 276 -8.14 -8.67 21.34
CA GLY A 276 -7.22 -9.35 20.41
C GLY A 276 -6.82 -8.58 19.14
N TYR A 277 -7.06 -7.27 19.08
CA TYR A 277 -6.65 -6.40 17.97
C TYR A 277 -5.41 -5.57 18.36
N ALA A 278 -4.53 -5.30 17.40
CA ALA A 278 -3.32 -4.49 17.63
C ALA A 278 -3.68 -3.08 18.14
N GLY A 279 -2.88 -2.55 19.07
CA GLY A 279 -3.10 -1.22 19.67
C GLY A 279 -4.22 -1.13 20.71
N ARG A 280 -4.78 -2.26 21.16
CA ARG A 280 -5.84 -2.30 22.18
C ARG A 280 -5.36 -2.89 23.49
N GLN A 281 -5.74 -2.25 24.60
CA GLN A 281 -5.34 -2.65 25.95
C GLN A 281 -6.37 -3.57 26.60
N GLU A 282 -5.98 -4.26 27.67
CA GLU A 282 -6.95 -4.91 28.57
C GLU A 282 -7.47 -3.91 29.59
N LEU A 283 -8.76 -4.02 29.95
CA LEU A 283 -9.32 -3.17 31.00
C LEU A 283 -8.71 -3.54 32.36
N PRO A 284 -8.39 -2.55 33.21
CA PRO A 284 -7.92 -2.84 34.56
C PRO A 284 -9.03 -3.46 35.41
N GLU A 285 -8.64 -4.33 36.35
CA GLU A 285 -9.58 -5.15 37.14
C GLU A 285 -10.57 -4.32 37.98
N ASN A 286 -10.13 -3.18 38.50
CA ASN A 286 -10.98 -2.24 39.24
C ASN A 286 -12.16 -1.72 38.41
N LEU A 287 -11.96 -1.56 37.09
CA LEU A 287 -13.02 -1.17 36.17
C LEU A 287 -13.91 -2.36 35.83
N LYS A 288 -13.34 -3.55 35.59
CA LYS A 288 -14.13 -4.76 35.26
C LYS A 288 -15.20 -5.07 36.30
N VAL A 289 -14.92 -4.85 37.59
CA VAL A 289 -15.88 -5.09 38.69
C VAL A 289 -17.13 -4.19 38.61
N LEU A 290 -17.04 -3.02 37.98
CA LEU A 290 -18.16 -2.06 37.84
C LEU A 290 -19.11 -2.40 36.69
N PHE A 291 -18.71 -3.31 35.80
CA PHE A 291 -19.44 -3.63 34.58
C PHE A 291 -19.76 -5.12 34.50
N ARG A 292 -20.98 -5.44 34.05
CA ARG A 292 -21.34 -6.81 33.69
C ARG A 292 -20.97 -7.07 32.24
N SER A 293 -20.01 -7.96 32.02
CA SER A 293 -19.54 -8.33 30.68
C SER A 293 -20.52 -9.23 29.95
N VAL A 294 -20.69 -9.01 28.64
CA VAL A 294 -21.49 -9.86 27.73
C VAL A 294 -20.63 -10.24 26.54
N ALA A 295 -20.44 -11.54 26.32
CA ALA A 295 -19.71 -12.04 25.14
C ALA A 295 -20.59 -11.98 23.88
N MET A 296 -20.23 -11.11 22.94
CA MET A 296 -20.87 -10.95 21.64
C MET A 296 -20.12 -11.75 20.58
N MET A 297 -20.69 -12.89 20.19
CA MET A 297 -20.20 -13.75 19.12
C MET A 297 -20.67 -13.27 17.73
N VAL A 298 -20.20 -13.94 16.67
CA VAL A 298 -20.72 -13.71 15.30
C VAL A 298 -22.22 -14.08 15.28
N PRO A 299 -23.12 -13.15 14.89
CA PRO A 299 -24.54 -13.42 14.87
C PRO A 299 -24.93 -14.30 13.68
N ASP A 300 -26.10 -14.92 13.78
CA ASP A 300 -26.65 -15.77 12.72
C ASP A 300 -27.00 -14.91 11.47
N ARG A 301 -26.18 -15.07 10.43
CA ARG A 301 -26.31 -14.33 9.17
C ARG A 301 -27.61 -14.69 8.42
N LEU A 302 -28.11 -15.93 8.56
CA LEU A 302 -29.29 -16.38 7.83
C LEU A 302 -30.55 -15.63 8.29
N ILE A 303 -30.70 -15.46 9.61
CA ILE A 303 -31.83 -14.71 10.20
C ILE A 303 -31.79 -13.26 9.70
N ILE A 304 -30.61 -12.64 9.70
CA ILE A 304 -30.41 -11.25 9.27
C ILE A 304 -30.77 -11.08 7.79
N ILE A 305 -30.26 -11.97 6.92
CA ILE A 305 -30.57 -11.95 5.48
C ILE A 305 -32.08 -12.06 5.25
N ARG A 306 -32.74 -13.01 5.93
CA ARG A 306 -34.19 -13.24 5.79
C ARG A 306 -35.01 -12.02 6.19
N VAL A 307 -34.74 -11.44 7.36
CA VAL A 307 -35.50 -10.29 7.89
C VAL A 307 -35.32 -9.07 6.98
N LYS A 308 -34.09 -8.78 6.57
CA LYS A 308 -33.82 -7.63 5.68
C LYS A 308 -34.32 -7.86 4.25
N LEU A 309 -34.35 -9.11 3.73
CA LEU A 309 -35.03 -9.40 2.46
C LEU A 309 -36.53 -9.11 2.54
N ALA A 310 -37.20 -9.48 3.64
CA ALA A 310 -38.61 -9.17 3.85
C ALA A 310 -38.84 -7.65 3.90
N ALA A 311 -37.98 -6.91 4.59
CA ALA A 311 -38.02 -5.44 4.62
C ALA A 311 -37.83 -4.80 3.23
N CYS A 312 -37.03 -5.43 2.36
CA CYS A 312 -36.83 -5.00 0.96
C CYS A 312 -37.99 -5.38 0.01
N GLY A 313 -39.07 -5.99 0.50
CA GLY A 313 -40.25 -6.32 -0.31
C GLY A 313 -40.22 -7.71 -0.96
N PHE A 314 -39.36 -8.63 -0.51
CA PHE A 314 -39.31 -10.00 -1.03
C PHE A 314 -40.30 -10.91 -0.28
N LYS A 315 -41.24 -11.51 -1.03
CA LYS A 315 -42.21 -12.46 -0.48
C LYS A 315 -41.57 -13.83 -0.24
N ASN A 316 -40.74 -14.29 -1.18
CA ASN A 316 -40.05 -15.57 -1.07
C ASN A 316 -38.73 -15.46 -0.27
N ASN A 317 -38.75 -14.72 0.85
CA ASN A 317 -37.55 -14.44 1.65
C ASN A 317 -36.90 -15.70 2.27
N LEU A 318 -37.67 -16.74 2.61
CA LEU A 318 -37.18 -18.00 3.20
C LEU A 318 -36.25 -18.81 2.26
N PRO A 319 -36.67 -19.22 1.05
CA PRO A 319 -35.79 -19.96 0.15
C PRO A 319 -34.63 -19.11 -0.37
N LEU A 320 -34.88 -17.82 -0.64
CA LEU A 320 -33.85 -16.91 -1.16
C LEU A 320 -32.75 -16.62 -0.14
N SER A 321 -33.09 -16.44 1.14
CA SER A 321 -32.09 -16.25 2.20
C SER A 321 -31.19 -17.46 2.38
N LYS A 322 -31.73 -18.69 2.25
CA LYS A 322 -30.94 -19.93 2.28
C LYS A 322 -29.97 -20.01 1.11
N LYS A 323 -30.42 -19.75 -0.13
CA LYS A 323 -29.56 -19.73 -1.32
C LYS A 323 -28.42 -18.72 -1.17
N PHE A 324 -28.74 -17.51 -0.73
CA PHE A 324 -27.76 -16.46 -0.50
C PHE A 324 -26.75 -16.86 0.61
N PHE A 325 -27.23 -17.34 1.76
CA PHE A 325 -26.36 -17.79 2.84
C PHE A 325 -25.40 -18.91 2.40
N ILE A 326 -25.92 -19.95 1.73
CA ILE A 326 -25.11 -21.08 1.24
C ILE A 326 -24.08 -20.61 0.23
N LEU A 327 -24.43 -19.71 -0.71
CA LEU A 327 -23.47 -19.16 -1.67
C LEU A 327 -22.27 -18.53 -0.95
N TYR A 328 -22.51 -17.67 0.04
CA TYR A 328 -21.43 -16.96 0.73
C TYR A 328 -20.62 -17.88 1.62
N GLN A 329 -21.24 -18.88 2.23
CA GLN A 329 -20.54 -19.93 2.95
C GLN A 329 -19.61 -20.72 2.01
N LEU A 330 -20.10 -21.14 0.84
CA LEU A 330 -19.29 -21.84 -0.16
C LEU A 330 -18.17 -20.93 -0.71
N CYS A 331 -18.41 -19.63 -0.87
CA CYS A 331 -17.38 -18.69 -1.28
C CYS A 331 -16.26 -18.57 -0.22
N GLU A 332 -16.60 -18.54 1.08
CA GLU A 332 -15.60 -18.53 2.16
C GLU A 332 -14.81 -19.86 2.25
N GLU A 333 -15.42 -20.99 1.89
CA GLU A 333 -14.81 -22.32 1.98
C GLU A 333 -13.99 -22.71 0.73
N GLN A 334 -14.42 -22.33 -0.47
CA GLN A 334 -13.85 -22.80 -1.73
C GLN A 334 -12.95 -21.81 -2.47
N LEU A 335 -13.16 -20.49 -2.29
CA LEU A 335 -12.34 -19.49 -2.97
C LEU A 335 -10.98 -19.34 -2.29
N SER A 336 -10.00 -18.77 -3.01
CA SER A 336 -8.70 -18.48 -2.43
C SER A 336 -8.82 -17.49 -1.27
N LYS A 337 -8.00 -17.67 -0.22
CA LYS A 337 -8.01 -16.81 0.96
C LYS A 337 -7.30 -15.48 0.68
N GLN A 338 -8.03 -14.52 0.13
CA GLN A 338 -7.53 -13.15 -0.10
C GLN A 338 -7.98 -12.20 1.02
N VAL A 339 -7.11 -11.25 1.41
CA VAL A 339 -7.39 -10.28 2.48
C VAL A 339 -8.56 -9.35 2.14
N HIS A 340 -8.73 -9.02 0.86
CA HIS A 340 -9.78 -8.12 0.37
C HIS A 340 -11.14 -8.81 0.13
N TYR A 341 -11.23 -10.13 0.33
CA TYR A 341 -12.51 -10.84 0.23
C TYR A 341 -13.32 -10.60 1.50
N ASP A 342 -14.50 -9.98 1.33
CA ASP A 342 -15.44 -9.72 2.41
C ASP A 342 -16.80 -10.35 2.12
N PHE A 343 -17.06 -11.48 2.77
CA PHE A 343 -18.36 -12.15 2.81
C PHE A 343 -19.07 -11.96 4.17
N GLY A 344 -18.60 -10.98 4.97
CA GLY A 344 -19.14 -10.64 6.26
C GLY A 344 -20.45 -9.85 6.21
N LEU A 345 -20.97 -9.52 7.40
CA LEU A 345 -22.29 -8.87 7.57
C LEU A 345 -22.42 -7.52 6.88
N ARG A 346 -21.36 -6.71 6.84
CA ARG A 346 -21.42 -5.39 6.19
C ARG A 346 -21.59 -5.51 4.68
N ASN A 347 -20.86 -6.42 4.03
CA ASN A 347 -21.07 -6.70 2.62
C ASN A 347 -22.47 -7.26 2.36
N ILE A 348 -22.94 -8.19 3.18
CA ILE A 348 -24.30 -8.74 3.11
C ILE A 348 -25.36 -7.62 3.17
N LEU A 349 -25.26 -6.70 4.13
CA LEU A 349 -26.19 -5.57 4.24
C LEU A 349 -26.12 -4.62 3.04
N ALA A 350 -24.94 -4.40 2.47
CA ALA A 350 -24.79 -3.60 1.25
C ALA A 350 -25.50 -4.27 0.05
N VAL A 351 -25.34 -5.57 -0.11
CA VAL A 351 -26.02 -6.37 -1.14
C VAL A 351 -27.53 -6.29 -0.98
N LEU A 352 -28.04 -6.41 0.25
CA LEU A 352 -29.48 -6.34 0.54
C LEU A 352 -30.09 -4.96 0.23
N ARG A 353 -29.35 -3.87 0.48
CA ARG A 353 -29.78 -2.51 0.09
C ARG A 353 -29.88 -2.38 -1.44
N THR A 354 -28.89 -2.88 -2.16
CA THR A 354 -28.89 -2.87 -3.64
C THR A 354 -30.03 -3.71 -4.20
N LEU A 355 -30.29 -4.89 -3.60
CA LEU A 355 -31.42 -5.76 -3.96
C LEU A 355 -32.77 -5.04 -3.82
N GLY A 356 -33.00 -4.31 -2.72
CA GLY A 356 -34.22 -3.54 -2.54
C GLY A 356 -34.39 -2.46 -3.62
N THR A 357 -33.32 -1.77 -4.01
CA THR A 357 -33.35 -0.77 -5.08
C THR A 357 -33.64 -1.39 -6.44
N GLN A 358 -32.96 -2.49 -6.78
CA GLN A 358 -33.16 -3.22 -8.04
C GLN A 358 -34.54 -3.87 -8.13
N ARG A 359 -35.09 -4.33 -7.00
CA ARG A 359 -36.44 -4.88 -6.92
C ARG A 359 -37.49 -3.83 -7.29
N ARG A 360 -37.28 -2.58 -6.87
CA ARG A 360 -38.18 -1.46 -7.18
C ARG A 360 -38.08 -0.98 -8.62
N SER A 361 -36.87 -0.92 -9.19
CA SER A 361 -36.70 -0.54 -10.59
C SER A 361 -37.25 -1.60 -11.55
N ASN A 362 -37.21 -2.87 -11.15
CA ASN A 362 -37.59 -4.02 -11.97
C ASN A 362 -38.69 -4.87 -11.30
N SER A 363 -39.81 -4.25 -10.91
CA SER A 363 -40.89 -4.92 -10.16
C SER A 363 -41.55 -6.11 -10.88
N SER A 364 -41.46 -6.19 -12.20
CA SER A 364 -42.03 -7.28 -13.02
C SER A 364 -41.14 -8.52 -13.11
N GLU A 365 -39.85 -8.40 -12.80
CA GLU A 365 -38.91 -9.53 -12.91
C GLU A 365 -39.07 -10.51 -11.73
N PRO A 366 -38.82 -11.81 -11.93
CA PRO A 366 -38.77 -12.79 -10.85
C PRO A 366 -37.75 -12.41 -9.76
N GLU A 367 -38.13 -12.59 -8.49
CA GLU A 367 -37.27 -12.27 -7.33
C GLU A 367 -35.91 -13.01 -7.39
N GLU A 368 -35.88 -14.23 -7.92
CA GLU A 368 -34.65 -15.01 -8.06
C GLU A 368 -33.67 -14.42 -9.10
N THR A 369 -34.18 -13.88 -10.21
CA THR A 369 -33.34 -13.25 -11.26
C THR A 369 -32.64 -12.01 -10.72
N ILE A 370 -33.38 -11.20 -9.96
CA ILE A 370 -32.87 -9.97 -9.35
C ILE A 370 -31.78 -10.33 -8.33
N LEU A 371 -32.01 -11.38 -7.53
CA LEU A 371 -31.02 -11.86 -6.56
C LEU A 371 -29.72 -12.27 -7.25
N MET A 372 -29.81 -13.11 -8.28
CA MET A 372 -28.64 -13.56 -9.06
C MET A 372 -27.87 -12.39 -9.68
N ARG A 373 -28.57 -11.42 -10.30
CA ARG A 373 -27.92 -10.26 -10.95
C ARG A 373 -27.10 -9.43 -9.97
N VAL A 374 -27.65 -9.12 -8.79
CA VAL A 374 -26.95 -8.30 -7.80
C VAL A 374 -25.79 -9.07 -7.15
N LEU A 375 -25.98 -10.35 -6.82
CA LEU A 375 -24.91 -11.18 -6.26
C LEU A 375 -23.73 -11.30 -7.21
N LYS A 376 -24.00 -11.43 -8.51
CA LYS A 376 -22.97 -11.45 -9.55
C LYS A 376 -22.28 -10.09 -9.68
N GLY A 377 -23.04 -9.02 -9.88
CA GLY A 377 -22.47 -7.68 -10.11
C GLY A 377 -21.61 -7.16 -8.97
N MET A 378 -22.00 -7.39 -7.71
CA MET A 378 -21.26 -6.87 -6.55
C MET A 378 -20.01 -7.68 -6.18
N ASN A 379 -19.89 -8.94 -6.59
CA ASN A 379 -18.76 -9.79 -6.20
C ASN A 379 -17.73 -9.97 -7.32
N VAL A 380 -18.14 -10.05 -8.57
CA VAL A 380 -17.22 -10.27 -9.70
C VAL A 380 -16.13 -9.19 -9.79
N SER A 381 -16.44 -7.94 -9.44
CA SER A 381 -15.44 -6.86 -9.44
C SER A 381 -14.31 -7.05 -8.43
N LYS A 382 -14.54 -7.84 -7.38
CA LYS A 382 -13.61 -8.04 -6.25
C LYS A 382 -12.72 -9.27 -6.43
N LEU A 383 -13.15 -10.24 -7.23
CA LEU A 383 -12.50 -11.54 -7.35
C LEU A 383 -11.24 -11.47 -8.22
N VAL A 384 -10.29 -12.33 -7.91
CA VAL A 384 -9.13 -12.63 -8.77
C VAL A 384 -9.60 -13.50 -9.94
N ASP A 385 -8.95 -13.38 -11.10
CA ASP A 385 -9.37 -14.05 -12.36
C ASP A 385 -9.63 -15.56 -12.21
N GLN A 386 -8.84 -16.27 -11.40
CA GLN A 386 -9.01 -17.71 -11.17
C GLN A 386 -10.30 -18.01 -10.39
N ASP A 387 -10.55 -17.24 -9.32
CA ASP A 387 -11.71 -17.38 -8.44
C ASP A 387 -13.01 -16.91 -9.12
N GLU A 388 -12.94 -15.99 -10.08
CA GLU A 388 -14.10 -15.55 -10.87
C GLU A 388 -14.79 -16.74 -11.55
N THR A 389 -14.02 -17.65 -12.13
CA THR A 389 -14.57 -18.83 -12.82
C THR A 389 -15.27 -19.79 -11.85
N ILE A 390 -14.69 -20.00 -10.66
CA ILE A 390 -15.27 -20.86 -9.60
C ILE A 390 -16.58 -20.25 -9.10
N PHE A 391 -16.59 -18.93 -8.86
CA PHE A 391 -17.78 -18.22 -8.40
C PHE A 391 -18.92 -18.28 -9.42
N LEU A 392 -18.63 -18.14 -10.72
CA LEU A 392 -19.65 -18.27 -11.76
C LEU A 392 -20.24 -19.69 -11.81
N SER A 393 -19.42 -20.73 -11.64
CA SER A 393 -19.89 -22.11 -11.52
C SER A 393 -20.83 -22.30 -10.33
N LEU A 394 -20.47 -21.74 -9.16
CA LEU A 394 -21.31 -21.80 -7.95
C LEU A 394 -22.66 -21.10 -8.13
N ILE A 395 -22.69 -19.99 -8.86
CA ILE A 395 -23.92 -19.28 -9.21
C ILE A 395 -24.79 -20.15 -10.13
N GLU A 396 -24.20 -20.78 -11.14
CA GLU A 396 -24.93 -21.65 -12.08
C GLU A 396 -25.54 -22.88 -11.37
N ASP A 397 -24.83 -23.46 -10.40
CA ASP A 397 -25.32 -24.57 -9.59
C ASP A 397 -26.50 -24.18 -8.67
N LEU A 398 -26.47 -22.97 -8.10
CA LEU A 398 -27.53 -22.49 -7.19
C LEU A 398 -28.75 -21.90 -7.93
N PHE A 399 -28.57 -21.38 -9.15
CA PHE A 399 -29.59 -20.71 -9.95
C PHE A 399 -29.78 -21.38 -11.32
N VAL A 400 -30.12 -22.67 -11.31
CA VAL A 400 -30.28 -23.50 -12.52
C VAL A 400 -31.33 -22.92 -13.48
N GLY A 401 -30.96 -22.82 -14.76
CA GLY A 401 -31.88 -22.45 -15.87
C GLY A 401 -32.12 -20.94 -16.05
N MET A 402 -31.41 -20.09 -15.32
CA MET A 402 -31.59 -18.63 -15.35
C MET A 402 -30.53 -17.95 -16.24
N LYS A 403 -30.96 -17.13 -17.21
CA LYS A 403 -30.04 -16.34 -18.04
C LYS A 403 -29.84 -14.94 -17.45
N SER A 404 -28.58 -14.53 -17.29
CA SER A 404 -28.24 -13.18 -16.83
C SER A 404 -28.55 -12.15 -17.92
N THR A 405 -29.43 -11.19 -17.65
CA THR A 405 -29.57 -10.00 -18.50
C THR A 405 -28.49 -8.98 -18.10
N SER A 406 -27.65 -8.57 -19.06
CA SER A 406 -26.64 -7.53 -18.85
C SER A 406 -27.22 -6.15 -19.17
N SER A 407 -27.09 -5.20 -18.24
CA SER A 407 -27.46 -3.80 -18.46
C SER A 407 -26.34 -3.10 -19.23
N ALA A 408 -26.60 -2.72 -20.49
CA ALA A 408 -25.59 -2.05 -21.33
C ALA A 408 -25.65 -0.51 -21.16
N TYR A 409 -24.57 0.10 -20.63
CA TYR A 409 -24.41 1.56 -20.56
C TYR A 409 -23.90 2.13 -21.89
N LYS A 410 -24.79 2.27 -22.89
CA LYS A 410 -24.38 2.69 -24.24
C LYS A 410 -23.70 4.06 -24.29
N ASP A 411 -24.25 5.05 -23.61
CA ASP A 411 -23.72 6.43 -23.62
C ASP A 411 -22.36 6.54 -22.91
N LEU A 412 -22.16 5.79 -21.83
CA LEU A 412 -20.87 5.73 -21.15
C LEU A 412 -19.81 5.05 -22.02
N GLN A 413 -20.18 3.99 -22.74
CA GLN A 413 -19.27 3.27 -23.63
C GLN A 413 -18.77 4.13 -24.78
N THR A 414 -19.65 4.92 -25.40
CA THR A 414 -19.25 5.86 -26.45
C THR A 414 -18.35 6.97 -25.91
N ALA A 415 -18.62 7.48 -24.70
CA ALA A 415 -17.77 8.47 -24.04
C ALA A 415 -16.38 7.91 -23.67
N ILE A 416 -16.31 6.66 -23.19
CA ILE A 416 -15.03 5.97 -22.92
C ILE A 416 -14.22 5.80 -24.20
N LEU A 417 -14.85 5.37 -25.31
CA LEU A 417 -14.18 5.25 -26.61
C LEU A 417 -13.59 6.58 -27.05
N SER A 418 -14.37 7.66 -27.02
CA SER A 418 -13.90 9.01 -27.35
C SER A 418 -12.76 9.47 -26.44
N SER A 419 -12.83 9.20 -25.13
CA SER A 419 -11.74 9.55 -24.21
C SER A 419 -10.48 8.72 -24.43
N CYS A 420 -10.60 7.45 -24.86
CA CYS A 420 -9.44 6.62 -25.21
C CYS A 420 -8.74 7.16 -26.44
N GLU A 421 -9.48 7.58 -27.47
CA GLU A 421 -8.91 8.14 -28.70
C GLU A 421 -8.14 9.44 -28.44
N GLU A 422 -8.73 10.36 -27.67
CA GLU A 422 -8.09 11.63 -27.29
C GLU A 422 -6.77 11.43 -26.53
N LYS A 423 -6.75 10.46 -25.61
CA LYS A 423 -5.56 10.12 -24.82
C LYS A 423 -4.61 9.15 -25.54
N LYS A 424 -4.87 8.80 -26.80
CA LYS A 424 -4.12 7.80 -27.60
C LYS A 424 -3.99 6.42 -26.91
N LEU A 425 -4.99 6.03 -26.14
CA LEU A 425 -5.05 4.74 -25.44
C LEU A 425 -5.73 3.66 -26.31
N VAL A 426 -5.47 2.39 -26.01
CA VAL A 426 -6.15 1.24 -26.63
C VAL A 426 -7.30 0.79 -25.73
N ASN A 427 -8.53 0.83 -26.24
CA ASN A 427 -9.71 0.37 -25.51
C ASN A 427 -9.84 -1.16 -25.57
N HIS A 428 -9.05 -1.87 -24.77
CA HIS A 428 -9.11 -3.33 -24.70
C HIS A 428 -10.36 -3.80 -23.93
N PRO A 429 -11.11 -4.83 -24.39
CA PRO A 429 -12.38 -5.25 -23.78
C PRO A 429 -12.29 -5.56 -22.28
N SER A 430 -11.24 -6.27 -21.84
CA SER A 430 -11.06 -6.61 -20.41
C SER A 430 -10.81 -5.37 -19.55
N TRP A 431 -10.06 -4.39 -20.07
CA TRP A 431 -9.79 -3.14 -19.36
C TRP A 431 -11.02 -2.25 -19.32
N ASN A 432 -11.77 -2.18 -20.42
CA ASN A 432 -13.06 -1.49 -20.50
C ASN A 432 -14.06 -2.03 -19.47
N LEU A 433 -14.18 -3.36 -19.37
CA LEU A 433 -15.04 -4.01 -18.39
C LEU A 433 -14.68 -3.59 -16.96
N LYS A 434 -13.39 -3.46 -16.64
CA LYS A 434 -12.93 -2.95 -15.34
C LYS A 434 -13.30 -1.48 -15.12
N ILE A 435 -13.27 -0.62 -16.15
CA ILE A 435 -13.75 0.77 -16.05
C ILE A 435 -15.25 0.81 -15.69
N ILE A 436 -16.07 -0.04 -16.33
CA ILE A 436 -17.50 -0.15 -16.00
C ILE A 436 -17.67 -0.61 -14.55
N GLN A 437 -16.91 -1.60 -14.11
CA GLN A 437 -16.99 -2.10 -12.72
C GLN A 437 -16.63 -1.01 -11.70
N VAL A 438 -15.63 -0.17 -11.98
CA VAL A 438 -15.31 1.00 -11.12
C VAL A 438 -16.49 1.97 -11.09
N TYR A 439 -17.10 2.25 -12.24
CA TYR A 439 -18.29 3.11 -12.32
C TYR A 439 -19.47 2.55 -11.52
N GLU A 440 -19.83 1.28 -11.70
CA GLU A 440 -20.91 0.63 -10.96
C GLU A 440 -20.65 0.63 -9.45
N THR A 441 -19.40 0.37 -9.05
CA THR A 441 -18.99 0.40 -7.65
C THR A 441 -19.10 1.82 -7.07
N SER A 442 -18.79 2.86 -7.87
CA SER A 442 -18.93 4.28 -7.49
C SER A 442 -20.37 4.74 -7.25
N LEU A 443 -21.35 4.07 -7.85
CA LEU A 443 -22.77 4.34 -7.63
C LEU A 443 -23.25 3.78 -6.28
N VAL A 444 -22.70 2.64 -5.86
CA VAL A 444 -23.11 1.95 -4.62
C VAL A 444 -22.36 2.48 -3.39
N ARG A 445 -21.07 2.77 -3.52
CA ARG A 445 -20.19 3.20 -2.42
C ARG A 445 -19.53 4.53 -2.74
N HIS A 446 -19.33 5.36 -1.71
CA HIS A 446 -18.58 6.62 -1.83
C HIS A 446 -17.08 6.47 -1.58
N GLY A 447 -16.68 5.43 -0.84
CA GLY A 447 -15.29 4.99 -0.69
C GLY A 447 -14.96 3.87 -1.66
N LEU A 448 -13.96 4.06 -2.51
CA LEU A 448 -13.55 3.12 -3.57
C LEU A 448 -12.11 2.68 -3.36
N MET A 449 -11.83 1.40 -3.56
CA MET A 449 -10.49 0.82 -3.48
C MET A 449 -10.20 0.09 -4.79
N ILE A 450 -9.27 0.63 -5.55
CA ILE A 450 -8.84 0.12 -6.84
C ILE A 450 -7.51 -0.60 -6.62
N LEU A 451 -7.59 -1.92 -6.47
CA LEU A 451 -6.48 -2.77 -6.06
C LEU A 451 -5.83 -3.43 -7.27
N GLY A 452 -4.51 -3.62 -7.23
CA GLY A 452 -3.82 -4.44 -8.22
C GLY A 452 -2.37 -4.03 -8.42
N PRO A 453 -1.58 -4.88 -9.10
CA PRO A 453 -0.16 -4.66 -9.31
C PRO A 453 0.16 -3.39 -10.08
N THR A 454 1.39 -2.91 -9.90
CA THR A 454 1.94 -1.81 -10.67
C THR A 454 1.88 -2.12 -12.19
N GLY A 455 1.42 -1.17 -13.00
CA GLY A 455 1.33 -1.34 -14.46
C GLY A 455 0.03 -1.97 -14.97
N SER A 456 -0.96 -2.27 -14.11
CA SER A 456 -2.29 -2.78 -14.52
C SER A 456 -3.25 -1.72 -15.10
N GLY A 457 -2.81 -0.47 -15.25
CA GLY A 457 -3.61 0.60 -15.86
C GLY A 457 -4.72 1.18 -14.97
N LYS A 458 -4.52 1.17 -13.64
CA LYS A 458 -5.45 1.74 -12.66
C LYS A 458 -5.61 3.25 -12.80
N THR A 459 -4.50 3.98 -12.75
CA THR A 459 -4.47 5.45 -12.88
C THR A 459 -5.14 5.91 -14.18
N THR A 460 -4.79 5.28 -15.31
CA THR A 460 -5.37 5.58 -16.61
C THR A 460 -6.86 5.23 -16.69
N ALA A 461 -7.31 4.18 -16.00
CA ALA A 461 -8.73 3.83 -15.91
C ALA A 461 -9.54 4.90 -15.18
N ILE A 462 -9.04 5.40 -14.04
CA ILE A 462 -9.67 6.50 -13.28
C ILE A 462 -9.75 7.75 -14.15
N HIS A 463 -8.63 8.15 -14.77
CA HIS A 463 -8.57 9.33 -15.62
C HIS A 463 -9.46 9.21 -16.87
N CYS A 464 -9.59 8.02 -17.45
CA CYS A 464 -10.49 7.77 -18.58
C CYS A 464 -11.94 7.86 -18.13
N LEU A 465 -12.29 7.28 -16.98
CA LEU A 465 -13.63 7.34 -16.41
C LEU A 465 -14.06 8.79 -16.11
N LEU A 466 -13.23 9.58 -15.42
CA LEU A 466 -13.56 10.98 -15.10
C LEU A 466 -13.73 11.84 -16.36
N SER A 467 -12.86 11.63 -17.36
CA SER A 467 -12.96 12.29 -18.66
C SER A 467 -14.25 11.90 -19.40
N ALA A 468 -14.59 10.60 -19.41
CA ALA A 468 -15.83 10.11 -20.02
C ALA A 468 -17.08 10.68 -19.31
N LEU A 469 -17.08 10.72 -17.98
CA LEU A 469 -18.19 11.31 -17.21
C LEU A 469 -18.33 12.82 -17.47
N THR A 470 -17.21 13.52 -17.62
CA THR A 470 -17.20 14.94 -18.03
C THR A 470 -17.86 15.15 -19.38
N LYS A 471 -17.60 14.27 -20.35
CA LYS A 471 -18.24 14.31 -21.68
C LYS A 471 -19.74 14.00 -21.63
N THR A 472 -20.21 13.25 -20.63
CA THR A 472 -21.65 12.99 -20.43
C THR A 472 -22.42 14.15 -19.79
N GLY A 473 -21.74 15.24 -19.40
CA GLY A 473 -22.36 16.54 -19.11
C GLY A 473 -21.97 17.19 -17.78
N LEU A 474 -21.60 16.40 -16.77
CA LEU A 474 -21.22 16.93 -15.44
C LEU A 474 -19.71 16.93 -15.31
N THR A 475 -19.12 18.03 -14.85
CA THR A 475 -17.66 18.14 -14.76
C THR A 475 -17.10 17.25 -13.66
N HIS A 476 -16.11 16.41 -13.99
CA HIS A 476 -15.48 15.49 -13.05
C HIS A 476 -13.96 15.69 -13.03
N PHE A 477 -13.38 15.88 -11.85
CA PHE A 477 -11.92 16.03 -11.67
C PHE A 477 -11.42 15.34 -10.40
N GLU A 478 -10.09 15.23 -10.25
CA GLU A 478 -9.47 14.59 -9.07
C GLU A 478 -8.50 15.50 -8.30
N TYR A 479 -8.41 15.28 -6.99
CA TYR A 479 -7.29 15.70 -6.14
C TYR A 479 -6.49 14.46 -5.74
N ARG A 480 -5.25 14.33 -6.22
CA ARG A 480 -4.38 13.19 -5.93
C ARG A 480 -3.38 13.51 -4.83
N MET A 481 -3.21 12.62 -3.87
CA MET A 481 -2.18 12.72 -2.84
C MET A 481 -1.64 11.34 -2.44
N ASN A 482 -0.38 11.28 -2.01
CA ASN A 482 0.19 10.07 -1.44
C ASN A 482 0.06 10.11 0.09
N PRO A 483 -0.77 9.25 0.72
CA PRO A 483 -0.96 9.28 2.17
C PRO A 483 0.30 8.89 2.95
N LYS A 484 1.26 8.20 2.32
CA LYS A 484 2.52 7.79 2.94
C LYS A 484 3.69 8.72 2.69
N ALA A 485 3.59 9.68 1.78
CA ALA A 485 4.62 10.71 1.65
C ALA A 485 4.67 11.67 2.85
N ILE A 486 3.58 11.71 3.64
CA ILE A 486 3.42 12.56 4.82
C ILE A 486 3.08 11.73 6.06
N THR A 487 3.27 12.30 7.24
CA THR A 487 2.86 11.64 8.49
C THR A 487 1.35 11.74 8.71
N ALA A 488 0.76 10.81 9.48
CA ALA A 488 -0.66 10.83 9.82
C ALA A 488 -1.09 12.16 10.48
N SER A 489 -0.21 12.73 11.33
CA SER A 489 -0.44 14.03 11.97
C SER A 489 -0.51 15.19 10.96
N GLN A 490 0.37 15.20 9.95
CA GLN A 490 0.35 16.20 8.87
C GLN A 490 -0.83 15.98 7.91
N MET A 491 -1.35 14.75 7.81
CA MET A 491 -2.50 14.42 6.96
C MET A 491 -3.82 14.96 7.54
N PHE A 492 -4.11 14.68 8.81
CA PHE A 492 -5.40 15.04 9.43
C PHE A 492 -5.37 16.36 10.21
N GLY A 493 -4.20 16.77 10.68
CA GLY A 493 -4.00 17.91 11.58
C GLY A 493 -3.55 17.45 12.95
N ARG A 494 -2.93 18.37 13.70
CA ARG A 494 -2.44 18.11 15.06
C ARG A 494 -2.78 19.27 15.98
N LEU A 495 -3.08 18.93 17.23
CA LEU A 495 -3.19 19.89 18.32
C LEU A 495 -1.83 19.96 19.02
N ASP A 496 -1.22 21.14 19.10
CA ASP A 496 0.01 21.32 19.86
C ASP A 496 -0.30 21.31 21.36
N VAL A 497 0.27 20.36 22.10
CA VAL A 497 0.02 20.18 23.55
C VAL A 497 0.57 21.36 24.36
N ALA A 498 1.62 22.03 23.86
CA ALA A 498 2.23 23.16 24.57
C ALA A 498 1.43 24.46 24.40
N THR A 499 0.88 24.72 23.21
CA THR A 499 0.19 25.99 22.90
C THR A 499 -1.34 25.87 22.85
N ASN A 500 -1.89 24.65 22.79
CA ASN A 500 -3.29 24.37 22.44
C ASN A 500 -3.71 24.90 21.06
N ASP A 501 -2.76 25.23 20.17
CA ASP A 501 -3.08 25.65 18.81
C ASP A 501 -3.34 24.46 17.89
N TRP A 502 -4.36 24.60 17.06
CA TRP A 502 -4.72 23.62 16.04
C TRP A 502 -4.01 23.92 14.73
N THR A 503 -3.25 22.96 14.21
CA THR A 503 -2.70 23.00 12.86
C THR A 503 -3.51 22.07 11.96
N ASP A 504 -4.12 22.62 10.91
CA ASP A 504 -4.87 21.84 9.92
C ASP A 504 -3.97 20.89 9.14
N GLY A 505 -4.50 19.72 8.76
CA GLY A 505 -3.83 18.75 7.91
C GLY A 505 -4.06 18.99 6.42
N ILE A 506 -3.24 18.36 5.59
CA ILE A 506 -3.36 18.43 4.12
C ILE A 506 -4.68 17.82 3.66
N PHE A 507 -5.02 16.62 4.13
CA PHE A 507 -6.25 15.93 3.76
C PHE A 507 -7.49 16.66 4.29
N SER A 508 -7.46 17.13 5.55
CA SER A 508 -8.60 17.88 6.11
C SER A 508 -8.87 19.18 5.35
N THR A 509 -7.81 19.86 4.88
CA THR A 509 -7.95 21.06 4.04
C THR A 509 -8.52 20.74 2.67
N LEU A 510 -8.03 19.70 1.99
CA LEU A 510 -8.58 19.24 0.71
C LEU A 510 -10.05 18.81 0.85
N TRP A 511 -10.37 18.11 1.94
CA TRP A 511 -11.73 17.71 2.27
C TRP A 511 -12.65 18.91 2.43
N ARG A 512 -12.24 19.95 3.16
CA ARG A 512 -13.00 21.21 3.28
C ARG A 512 -13.18 21.93 1.94
N ARG A 513 -12.22 21.84 1.01
CA ARG A 513 -12.37 22.42 -0.34
C ARG A 513 -13.49 21.75 -1.13
N THR A 514 -13.72 20.44 -0.95
CA THR A 514 -14.83 19.75 -1.64
C THR A 514 -16.21 20.29 -1.26
N LEU A 515 -16.36 20.86 -0.06
CA LEU A 515 -17.62 21.47 0.37
C LEU A 515 -17.92 22.81 -0.29
N LYS A 516 -16.93 23.43 -0.94
CA LYS A 516 -17.07 24.71 -1.64
C LYS A 516 -17.30 24.55 -3.15
N LEU A 517 -17.45 23.33 -3.63
CA LEU A 517 -17.64 23.02 -5.05
C LEU A 517 -19.04 23.41 -5.52
N SER A 518 -19.15 23.77 -6.80
CA SER A 518 -20.46 24.02 -7.41
C SER A 518 -21.26 22.71 -7.55
N PRO A 519 -22.60 22.78 -7.65
CA PRO A 519 -23.45 21.59 -7.81
C PRO A 519 -23.16 20.75 -9.07
N ASP A 520 -22.60 21.39 -10.11
CA ASP A 520 -22.30 20.77 -11.42
C ASP A 520 -20.88 20.17 -11.51
N GLU A 521 -20.12 20.27 -10.41
CA GLU A 521 -18.76 19.77 -10.26
C GLU A 521 -18.71 18.57 -9.33
N TYR A 522 -18.08 17.48 -9.79
CA TYR A 522 -17.81 16.27 -9.03
C TYR A 522 -16.30 16.11 -8.81
N CYS A 523 -15.91 15.83 -7.57
CA CYS A 523 -14.51 15.73 -7.19
C CYS A 523 -14.19 14.35 -6.60
N TRP A 524 -13.15 13.71 -7.13
CA TRP A 524 -12.60 12.48 -6.58
C TRP A 524 -11.30 12.78 -5.85
N ILE A 525 -11.26 12.54 -4.54
CA ILE A 525 -9.99 12.58 -3.80
C ILE A 525 -9.33 11.20 -3.93
N VAL A 526 -8.20 11.13 -4.61
CA VAL A 526 -7.46 9.89 -4.87
C VAL A 526 -6.25 9.81 -3.95
N LEU A 527 -6.24 8.80 -3.08
CA LEU A 527 -5.12 8.44 -2.21
C LEU A 527 -4.29 7.36 -2.91
N ASP A 528 -3.18 7.77 -3.50
CA ASP A 528 -2.28 6.91 -4.26
C ASP A 528 -1.03 6.56 -3.45
N GLY A 529 -1.04 5.41 -2.79
CA GLY A 529 0.07 4.90 -2.01
C GLY A 529 -0.30 3.65 -1.19
N PRO A 530 0.66 3.10 -0.44
CA PRO A 530 0.41 1.97 0.46
C PRO A 530 -0.61 2.32 1.55
N VAL A 531 -1.41 1.34 1.94
CA VAL A 531 -2.41 1.47 3.00
C VAL A 531 -1.91 0.77 4.25
N ASP A 532 -1.92 1.48 5.37
CA ASP A 532 -1.63 0.91 6.68
C ASP A 532 -2.85 1.01 7.61
N ALA A 533 -2.81 0.34 8.75
CA ALA A 533 -3.87 0.43 9.75
C ALA A 533 -3.90 1.79 10.48
N VAL A 534 -2.76 2.47 10.62
CA VAL A 534 -2.63 3.66 11.49
C VAL A 534 -3.41 4.84 10.96
N TRP A 535 -3.24 5.22 9.69
CA TRP A 535 -3.91 6.41 9.16
C TRP A 535 -5.30 6.10 8.59
N ILE A 536 -5.53 4.90 8.04
CA ILE A 536 -6.82 4.60 7.40
C ILE A 536 -7.95 4.45 8.42
N GLU A 537 -7.65 4.05 9.66
CA GLU A 537 -8.67 3.90 10.70
C GLU A 537 -9.35 5.23 11.04
N ASN A 538 -8.65 6.35 10.96
CA ASN A 538 -9.21 7.68 11.18
C ASN A 538 -10.26 8.05 10.10
N LEU A 539 -10.26 7.36 8.95
CA LEU A 539 -11.24 7.54 7.88
C LEU A 539 -12.48 6.65 8.01
N ASN A 540 -12.51 5.74 8.99
CA ASN A 540 -13.62 4.81 9.16
C ASN A 540 -14.98 5.51 9.29
N SER A 541 -15.05 6.62 10.02
CA SER A 541 -16.28 7.43 10.18
C SER A 541 -16.77 8.03 8.86
N VAL A 542 -15.83 8.37 7.95
CA VAL A 542 -16.13 8.90 6.61
C VAL A 542 -16.58 7.78 5.68
N LEU A 543 -15.91 6.64 5.72
CA LEU A 543 -16.16 5.50 4.84
C LEU A 543 -17.47 4.76 5.16
N ASP A 544 -17.99 4.95 6.38
CA ASP A 544 -19.28 4.41 6.79
C ASP A 544 -20.48 5.23 6.25
N ASP A 545 -21.70 4.76 6.53
CA ASP A 545 -22.94 5.45 6.14
C ASP A 545 -23.08 6.84 6.81
N ASN A 546 -22.31 7.12 7.88
CA ASN A 546 -22.25 8.41 8.56
C ASN A 546 -21.68 9.54 7.69
N LYS A 547 -20.77 9.22 6.76
CA LYS A 547 -20.13 10.18 5.83
C LYS A 547 -19.59 11.43 6.51
N THR A 548 -18.99 11.28 7.70
CA THR A 548 -18.49 12.42 8.51
C THR A 548 -17.04 12.20 8.90
N LEU A 549 -16.18 13.19 8.61
CA LEU A 549 -14.79 13.22 9.05
C LEU A 549 -14.74 13.81 10.46
N THR A 550 -14.22 13.04 11.40
CA THR A 550 -14.04 13.45 12.80
C THR A 550 -12.57 13.72 13.06
N LEU A 551 -12.21 14.97 13.31
CA LEU A 551 -10.85 15.38 13.63
C LEU A 551 -10.60 15.37 15.15
N ALA A 552 -9.33 15.36 15.54
CA ALA A 552 -8.91 15.32 16.95
C ALA A 552 -9.37 16.55 17.76
N ASN A 553 -9.50 17.71 17.13
CA ASN A 553 -10.07 18.92 17.75
C ASN A 553 -11.59 18.84 17.99
N GLY A 554 -12.25 17.75 17.56
CA GLY A 554 -13.70 17.56 17.67
C GLY A 554 -14.50 18.06 16.46
N ASP A 555 -13.86 18.64 15.44
CA ASP A 555 -14.53 19.06 14.21
C ASP A 555 -15.18 17.87 13.50
N ARG A 556 -16.45 18.05 13.11
CA ARG A 556 -17.22 17.07 12.35
C ARG A 556 -17.54 17.62 10.97
N ILE A 557 -16.80 17.18 9.96
CA ILE A 557 -16.92 17.69 8.59
C ILE A 557 -17.67 16.65 7.76
N VAL A 558 -18.92 16.97 7.39
CA VAL A 558 -19.76 16.09 6.54
C VAL A 558 -19.16 16.02 5.13
N MET A 559 -19.29 14.86 4.48
CA MET A 559 -18.89 14.66 3.08
C MET A 559 -19.79 15.43 2.12
N ALA A 560 -19.21 16.10 1.13
CA ALA A 560 -19.96 16.70 0.04
C ALA A 560 -20.63 15.59 -0.82
N PRO A 561 -21.89 15.75 -1.26
CA PRO A 561 -22.61 14.72 -2.03
C PRO A 561 -21.98 14.45 -3.41
N ASN A 562 -21.30 15.46 -3.97
CA ASN A 562 -20.55 15.44 -5.22
C ASN A 562 -19.07 15.02 -5.05
N ALA A 563 -18.63 14.67 -3.83
CA ALA A 563 -17.29 14.14 -3.59
C ALA A 563 -17.28 12.60 -3.59
N LYS A 564 -16.13 12.01 -3.92
CA LYS A 564 -15.82 10.59 -3.76
C LYS A 564 -14.42 10.43 -3.19
N LEU A 565 -14.19 9.37 -2.43
CA LEU A 565 -12.88 9.03 -1.90
C LEU A 565 -12.39 7.73 -2.54
N CYS A 566 -11.27 7.78 -3.24
CA CYS A 566 -10.71 6.67 -3.99
C CYS A 566 -9.31 6.36 -3.48
N PHE A 567 -8.98 5.08 -3.39
CA PHE A 567 -7.68 4.59 -2.94
C PHE A 567 -7.09 3.72 -4.05
N GLU A 568 -5.82 3.94 -4.39
CA GLU A 568 -5.10 3.18 -5.41
C GLU A 568 -3.90 2.44 -4.80
N PRO A 569 -4.08 1.42 -3.95
CA PRO A 569 -2.98 0.63 -3.40
C PRO A 569 -2.54 -0.53 -4.32
N ASP A 570 -1.36 -1.09 -4.08
CA ASP A 570 -0.90 -2.31 -4.77
C ASP A 570 -1.56 -3.55 -4.13
N ASN A 571 -1.43 -3.64 -2.79
CA ASN A 571 -2.04 -4.64 -1.93
C ASN A 571 -2.70 -3.99 -0.70
N VAL A 572 -3.44 -4.77 0.08
CA VAL A 572 -4.13 -4.30 1.31
C VAL A 572 -3.85 -5.19 2.51
N ASP A 573 -2.70 -5.85 2.51
CA ASP A 573 -2.36 -6.87 3.51
C ASP A 573 -2.26 -6.26 4.92
N ASN A 574 -1.89 -4.97 4.99
CA ASN A 574 -1.77 -4.20 6.23
C ASN A 574 -3.06 -3.47 6.65
N ALA A 575 -4.14 -3.57 5.86
CA ALA A 575 -5.41 -2.94 6.16
C ALA A 575 -6.29 -3.84 7.03
N SER A 576 -7.02 -3.26 7.99
CA SER A 576 -7.95 -4.05 8.78
C SER A 576 -9.13 -4.56 7.93
N PRO A 577 -9.63 -5.80 8.13
CA PRO A 577 -10.84 -6.29 7.46
C PRO A 577 -12.05 -5.37 7.69
N ALA A 578 -12.10 -4.69 8.84
CA ALA A 578 -13.15 -3.72 9.14
C ALA A 578 -13.12 -2.52 8.19
N THR A 579 -11.94 -2.03 7.81
CA THR A 579 -11.78 -0.95 6.82
C THR A 579 -12.17 -1.43 5.43
N ILE A 580 -11.68 -2.61 5.02
CA ILE A 580 -11.97 -3.23 3.71
C ILE A 580 -13.48 -3.36 3.49
N SER A 581 -14.22 -3.82 4.52
CA SER A 581 -15.68 -4.01 4.44
C SER A 581 -16.52 -2.74 4.21
N ARG A 582 -15.95 -1.56 4.45
CA ARG A 582 -16.61 -0.27 4.25
C ARG A 582 -16.49 0.25 2.82
N MET A 583 -15.55 -0.30 2.06
CA MET A 583 -15.15 0.22 0.75
C MET A 583 -15.69 -0.63 -0.40
N GLY A 584 -15.92 0.02 -1.54
CA GLY A 584 -16.17 -0.66 -2.81
C GLY A 584 -14.86 -1.14 -3.42
N MET A 585 -14.69 -2.45 -3.52
CA MET A 585 -13.46 -3.07 -4.03
C MET A 585 -13.55 -3.29 -5.54
N THR A 586 -12.47 -2.99 -6.25
CA THR A 586 -12.30 -3.39 -7.66
C THR A 586 -10.88 -3.88 -7.87
N PHE A 587 -10.73 -5.14 -8.26
CA PHE A 587 -9.44 -5.78 -8.50
C PHE A 587 -9.05 -5.70 -9.99
N PHE A 588 -7.89 -5.12 -10.25
CA PHE A 588 -7.23 -5.04 -11.56
C PHE A 588 -6.10 -6.06 -11.60
N SER A 589 -6.34 -7.21 -12.22
CA SER A 589 -5.31 -8.24 -12.42
C SER A 589 -4.18 -7.77 -13.35
N ALA A 590 -2.99 -8.37 -13.22
CA ALA A 590 -1.87 -8.12 -14.12
C ALA A 590 -2.18 -8.54 -15.57
N THR A 591 -3.06 -9.53 -15.76
CA THR A 591 -3.45 -10.09 -17.05
C THR A 591 -4.36 -9.16 -17.87
N VAL A 592 -4.96 -8.16 -17.22
CA VAL A 592 -5.91 -7.23 -17.86
C VAL A 592 -5.25 -6.48 -19.02
N LEU A 593 -3.96 -6.17 -18.89
CA LEU A 593 -3.15 -5.51 -19.90
C LEU A 593 -1.99 -6.43 -20.33
N SER A 594 -2.12 -7.01 -21.52
CA SER A 594 -1.01 -7.70 -22.15
C SER A 594 -0.01 -6.70 -22.75
N TRP A 595 1.25 -7.13 -22.96
CA TRP A 595 2.24 -6.32 -23.65
C TRP A 595 1.74 -5.75 -24.99
N ARG A 596 0.88 -6.47 -25.72
CA ARG A 596 0.29 -6.01 -26.99
C ARG A 596 -0.54 -4.74 -26.84
N VAL A 597 -1.28 -4.60 -25.74
CA VAL A 597 -2.10 -3.42 -25.48
C VAL A 597 -1.22 -2.21 -25.17
N ILE A 598 -0.16 -2.41 -24.39
CA ILE A 598 0.80 -1.36 -24.04
C ILE A 598 1.58 -0.92 -25.28
N PHE A 599 2.09 -1.88 -26.05
CA PHE A 599 2.78 -1.63 -27.32
C PHE A 599 1.88 -0.93 -28.34
N GLY A 600 0.62 -1.36 -28.50
CA GLY A 600 -0.34 -0.70 -29.39
C GLY A 600 -0.65 0.74 -28.97
N GLY A 601 -0.64 1.04 -27.67
CA GLY A 601 -0.72 2.41 -27.15
C GLY A 601 0.48 3.26 -27.55
N TRP A 602 1.69 2.72 -27.43
CA TRP A 602 2.91 3.36 -27.93
C TRP A 602 2.87 3.55 -29.45
N GLY A 603 2.42 2.54 -30.21
CA GLY A 603 2.28 2.59 -31.67
C GLY A 603 1.38 3.75 -32.16
N LYS A 604 0.30 4.06 -31.43
CA LYS A 604 -0.56 5.24 -31.72
C LYS A 604 0.14 6.59 -31.57
N THR A 605 1.27 6.65 -30.88
CA THR A 605 2.08 7.87 -30.78
C THR A 605 3.04 8.05 -31.96
N LYS A 606 3.28 6.99 -32.74
CA LYS A 606 4.22 6.94 -33.86
C LYS A 606 3.50 6.98 -35.21
N SER A 607 4.26 7.08 -36.30
CA SER A 607 3.73 6.97 -37.65
C SER A 607 3.19 5.56 -37.91
N THR A 608 2.17 5.45 -38.77
CA THR A 608 1.52 4.17 -39.10
C THR A 608 2.50 3.16 -39.69
N TYR A 609 3.47 3.62 -40.49
CA TYR A 609 4.50 2.77 -41.09
C TYR A 609 5.41 2.13 -40.03
N LEU A 610 5.94 2.94 -39.11
CA LEU A 610 6.80 2.46 -38.02
C LEU A 610 6.04 1.52 -37.09
N SER A 611 4.80 1.87 -36.72
CA SER A 611 3.98 1.05 -35.83
C SER A 611 3.71 -0.33 -36.43
N ASN A 612 3.32 -0.42 -37.70
CA ASN A 612 3.05 -1.71 -38.35
C ASN A 612 4.31 -2.55 -38.49
N SER A 613 5.42 -1.93 -38.89
CA SER A 613 6.70 -2.62 -39.06
C SER A 613 7.20 -3.23 -37.76
N PHE A 614 7.13 -2.48 -36.64
CA PHE A 614 7.48 -3.04 -35.34
C PHE A 614 6.46 -4.08 -34.86
N GLN A 615 5.16 -3.89 -35.08
CA GLN A 615 4.12 -4.84 -34.67
C GLN A 615 4.42 -6.25 -35.20
N ASP A 616 4.76 -6.39 -36.48
CA ASP A 616 5.09 -7.67 -37.11
C ASP A 616 6.34 -8.30 -36.45
N ILE A 617 7.35 -7.50 -36.13
CA ILE A 617 8.59 -7.96 -35.49
C ILE A 617 8.33 -8.44 -34.05
N PHE A 618 7.55 -7.68 -33.28
CA PHE A 618 7.19 -8.01 -31.90
C PHE A 618 6.32 -9.26 -31.82
N ASP A 619 5.30 -9.40 -32.67
CA ASP A 619 4.39 -10.56 -32.64
C ASP A 619 5.12 -11.87 -32.95
N ASN A 620 6.15 -11.82 -33.79
CA ASN A 620 6.95 -13.00 -34.15
C ASN A 620 7.91 -13.47 -33.06
N SER A 621 8.33 -12.60 -32.13
CA SER A 621 9.48 -12.90 -31.25
C SER A 621 9.29 -12.59 -29.76
N TYR A 622 8.55 -11.56 -29.38
CA TYR A 622 8.51 -11.06 -28.00
C TYR A 622 7.90 -12.07 -27.01
N ASN A 623 6.84 -12.78 -27.40
CA ASN A 623 6.19 -13.79 -26.54
C ASN A 623 7.11 -14.95 -26.15
N GLU A 624 7.97 -15.41 -27.06
CA GLU A 624 8.90 -16.53 -26.82
C GLU A 624 10.01 -16.10 -25.85
N LEU A 625 10.54 -14.87 -26.03
CA LEU A 625 11.55 -14.29 -25.14
C LEU A 625 11.01 -14.05 -23.73
N LEU A 626 9.78 -13.55 -23.60
CA LEU A 626 9.15 -13.35 -22.29
C LEU A 626 8.95 -14.69 -21.55
N LYS A 627 8.56 -15.75 -22.26
CA LYS A 627 8.44 -17.11 -21.67
C LYS A 627 9.80 -17.63 -21.21
N MET A 628 10.86 -17.41 -21.98
CA MET A 628 12.22 -17.78 -21.60
C MET A 628 12.66 -17.06 -20.31
N LEU A 629 12.38 -15.76 -20.23
CA LEU A 629 12.65 -14.95 -19.04
C LEU A 629 11.92 -15.48 -17.80
N GLN A 630 10.63 -15.78 -17.92
CA GLN A 630 9.81 -16.23 -16.79
C GLN A 630 10.13 -17.66 -16.31
N SER A 631 10.66 -18.52 -17.19
CA SER A 631 10.85 -19.95 -16.89
C SER A 631 12.28 -20.36 -16.56
N LYS A 632 13.28 -19.82 -17.25
CA LYS A 632 14.68 -20.30 -17.17
C LYS A 632 15.69 -19.27 -16.68
N LEU A 633 15.38 -17.97 -16.77
CA LEU A 633 16.33 -16.92 -16.40
C LEU A 633 16.09 -16.42 -14.96
N LEU A 634 17.16 -15.99 -14.31
CA LEU A 634 17.13 -15.48 -12.93
C LEU A 634 17.49 -13.98 -12.90
N PRO A 635 16.51 -13.07 -13.03
CA PRO A 635 16.76 -11.63 -12.93
C PRO A 635 17.15 -11.24 -11.50
N LYS A 636 18.11 -10.31 -11.37
CA LYS A 636 18.59 -9.83 -10.07
C LYS A 636 17.63 -8.90 -9.34
N MET A 637 16.61 -8.39 -10.03
CA MET A 637 15.54 -7.57 -9.47
C MET A 637 14.20 -8.03 -10.06
N ALA A 638 13.19 -8.16 -9.20
CA ALA A 638 11.86 -8.53 -9.64
C ALA A 638 11.18 -7.35 -10.37
N LEU A 639 10.80 -7.60 -11.63
CA LEU A 639 10.10 -6.65 -12.50
C LEU A 639 8.88 -7.33 -13.14
N LEU A 640 7.85 -6.55 -13.39
CA LEU A 640 6.60 -7.00 -14.02
C LEU A 640 6.67 -6.85 -15.54
N GLU A 641 5.88 -7.63 -16.28
CA GLU A 641 5.81 -7.58 -17.75
C GLU A 641 5.62 -6.15 -18.32
N PRO A 642 4.74 -5.30 -17.78
CA PRO A 642 4.58 -3.91 -18.25
C PRO A 642 5.87 -3.08 -18.22
N HIS A 643 6.79 -3.38 -17.30
CA HIS A 643 8.04 -2.66 -17.18
C HIS A 643 9.00 -3.02 -18.32
N TYR A 644 9.14 -4.32 -18.64
CA TYR A 644 10.02 -4.77 -19.74
C TYR A 644 9.58 -4.19 -21.09
N ILE A 645 8.28 -4.18 -21.38
CA ILE A 645 7.77 -3.62 -22.64
C ILE A 645 7.95 -2.11 -22.69
N HIS A 646 7.68 -1.40 -21.58
CA HIS A 646 7.87 0.06 -21.51
C HIS A 646 9.34 0.44 -21.72
N GLN A 647 10.26 -0.25 -21.05
CA GLN A 647 11.70 -0.04 -21.23
C GLN A 647 12.15 -0.37 -22.66
N THR A 648 11.59 -1.40 -23.29
CA THR A 648 11.86 -1.71 -24.71
C THR A 648 11.44 -0.54 -25.60
N CYS A 649 10.23 0.00 -25.41
CA CYS A 649 9.74 1.16 -26.16
C CYS A 649 10.60 2.41 -25.90
N ASP A 650 11.02 2.66 -24.66
CA ASP A 650 11.85 3.81 -24.29
C ASP A 650 13.24 3.76 -24.94
N ILE A 651 13.82 2.56 -25.06
CA ILE A 651 15.10 2.35 -25.75
C ILE A 651 14.93 2.55 -27.26
N ILE A 652 13.86 2.02 -27.85
CA ILE A 652 13.55 2.25 -29.28
C ILE A 652 13.38 3.74 -29.56
N ASP A 653 12.64 4.47 -28.72
CA ASP A 653 12.46 5.92 -28.86
C ASP A 653 13.78 6.68 -28.80
N GLY A 654 14.66 6.29 -27.89
CA GLY A 654 16.00 6.87 -27.80
C GLY A 654 16.82 6.60 -29.05
N LEU A 655 16.78 5.38 -29.57
CA LEU A 655 17.51 5.03 -30.78
C LEU A 655 16.95 5.74 -32.02
N LEU A 656 15.62 5.85 -32.13
CA LEU A 656 14.96 6.59 -33.22
C LEU A 656 15.35 8.07 -33.21
N SER A 657 15.57 8.67 -32.04
CA SER A 657 16.02 10.06 -31.93
C SER A 657 17.42 10.32 -32.51
N MET A 658 18.21 9.27 -32.78
CA MET A 658 19.50 9.40 -33.46
C MET A 658 19.37 9.61 -34.97
N PHE A 659 18.21 9.29 -35.54
CA PHE A 659 17.92 9.40 -36.97
C PHE A 659 17.07 10.66 -37.26
N PRO A 660 17.15 11.23 -38.48
CA PRO A 660 16.31 12.35 -38.86
C PRO A 660 14.82 11.98 -38.85
N GLU A 661 13.95 12.86 -38.32
CA GLU A 661 12.50 12.60 -38.15
C GLU A 661 11.72 12.36 -39.45
N ASN A 662 12.29 12.69 -40.62
CA ASN A 662 11.59 12.71 -41.92
C ASN A 662 11.98 11.56 -42.88
N GLU A 663 12.84 10.62 -42.48
CA GLU A 663 13.23 9.48 -43.32
C GLU A 663 12.54 8.18 -42.85
N ASP A 664 11.81 7.54 -43.76
CA ASP A 664 11.29 6.19 -43.53
C ASP A 664 12.47 5.20 -43.46
N LEU A 665 12.77 4.75 -42.24
CA LEU A 665 13.81 3.76 -41.99
C LEU A 665 13.44 2.41 -42.61
N SER A 666 14.42 1.74 -43.22
CA SER A 666 14.19 0.40 -43.77
C SER A 666 13.84 -0.62 -42.67
N VAL A 667 13.03 -1.62 -43.02
CA VAL A 667 12.63 -2.70 -42.10
C VAL A 667 13.85 -3.43 -41.50
N ASP A 668 14.96 -3.50 -42.25
CA ASP A 668 16.22 -4.09 -41.79
C ASP A 668 16.85 -3.25 -40.66
N ILE A 669 16.86 -1.92 -40.79
CA ILE A 669 17.32 -1.02 -39.71
C ILE A 669 16.41 -1.17 -38.49
N LEU A 670 15.07 -1.14 -38.68
CA LEU A 670 14.10 -1.30 -37.59
C LEU A 670 14.29 -2.63 -36.84
N SER A 671 14.59 -3.72 -37.56
CA SER A 671 14.85 -5.04 -36.98
C SER A 671 16.11 -5.05 -36.11
N ARG A 672 17.15 -4.31 -36.48
CA ARG A 672 18.36 -4.15 -35.65
C ARG A 672 18.09 -3.31 -34.41
N LEU A 673 17.38 -2.19 -34.56
CA LEU A 673 16.98 -1.33 -33.43
C LEU A 673 16.18 -2.12 -32.40
N TYR A 674 15.23 -2.95 -32.86
CA TYR A 674 14.46 -3.85 -32.02
C TYR A 674 15.34 -4.86 -31.27
N THR A 675 16.30 -5.48 -31.98
CA THR A 675 17.22 -6.46 -31.39
C THR A 675 18.04 -5.82 -30.26
N PHE A 676 18.61 -4.64 -30.50
CA PHE A 676 19.34 -3.90 -29.47
C PHE A 676 18.44 -3.52 -28.29
N ALA A 677 17.21 -3.06 -28.55
CA ALA A 677 16.28 -2.70 -27.49
C ALA A 677 15.92 -3.87 -26.58
N ILE A 678 15.72 -5.07 -27.16
CA ILE A 678 15.43 -6.28 -26.38
C ILE A 678 16.60 -6.73 -25.53
N MET A 679 17.82 -6.67 -26.08
CA MET A 679 19.03 -7.01 -25.33
C MET A 679 19.14 -6.15 -24.07
N TRP A 680 18.80 -4.87 -24.16
CA TRP A 680 18.90 -3.92 -23.05
C TRP A 680 17.59 -3.65 -22.31
N SER A 681 16.55 -4.46 -22.56
CA SER A 681 15.31 -4.47 -21.77
C SER A 681 15.13 -5.80 -21.03
N ILE A 682 15.07 -6.93 -21.74
CA ILE A 682 14.88 -8.26 -21.16
C ILE A 682 16.15 -8.69 -20.41
N ALA A 683 17.33 -8.45 -20.99
CA ALA A 683 18.60 -8.79 -20.37
C ALA A 683 19.15 -7.69 -19.44
N ALA A 684 18.42 -6.59 -19.29
CA ALA A 684 18.87 -5.40 -18.57
C ALA A 684 19.24 -5.70 -17.12
N VAL A 685 18.49 -6.60 -16.47
CA VAL A 685 18.61 -6.96 -15.04
C VAL A 685 19.32 -8.32 -14.85
N LEU A 686 19.82 -8.92 -15.93
CA LEU A 686 20.54 -10.19 -15.88
C LEU A 686 22.03 -9.99 -15.58
N GLU A 687 22.63 -10.98 -14.94
CA GLU A 687 24.09 -11.14 -14.84
C GLU A 687 24.66 -11.83 -16.08
N SER A 688 25.99 -11.79 -16.24
CA SER A 688 26.72 -12.33 -17.39
C SER A 688 26.33 -13.78 -17.74
N ASP A 689 26.23 -14.68 -16.76
CA ASP A 689 25.86 -16.10 -17.01
C ASP A 689 24.47 -16.24 -17.64
N ASN A 690 23.49 -15.48 -17.13
CA ASN A 690 22.13 -15.49 -17.66
C ASN A 690 22.00 -14.74 -18.99
N ARG A 691 22.84 -13.74 -19.23
CA ARG A 691 22.94 -13.06 -20.54
C ARG A 691 23.42 -14.02 -21.62
N LEU A 692 24.41 -14.88 -21.31
CA LEU A 692 24.89 -15.93 -22.22
C LEU A 692 23.80 -16.96 -22.51
N LEU A 693 23.03 -17.40 -21.52
CA LEU A 693 21.91 -18.32 -21.73
C LEU A 693 20.81 -17.73 -22.63
N LEU A 694 20.50 -16.44 -22.47
CA LEU A 694 19.56 -15.73 -23.33
C LEU A 694 20.12 -15.57 -24.74
N GLU A 695 21.41 -15.23 -24.86
CA GLU A 695 22.10 -15.14 -26.16
C GLU A 695 22.06 -16.49 -26.90
N GLU A 696 22.40 -17.60 -26.24
CA GLU A 696 22.33 -18.93 -26.84
C GLU A 696 20.92 -19.26 -27.37
N PHE A 697 19.89 -18.88 -26.62
CA PHE A 697 18.50 -19.04 -27.04
C PHE A 697 18.18 -18.19 -28.27
N ILE A 698 18.62 -16.92 -28.31
CA ILE A 698 18.45 -16.04 -29.47
C ILE A 698 19.16 -16.61 -30.71
N LEU A 699 20.39 -17.10 -30.54
CA LEU A 699 21.21 -17.62 -31.64
C LEU A 699 20.69 -18.96 -32.19
N LYS A 700 20.17 -19.85 -31.35
CA LYS A 700 19.72 -21.20 -31.75
C LYS A 700 18.24 -21.22 -32.15
N ASP A 701 17.38 -20.74 -31.27
CA ASP A 701 15.92 -20.93 -31.36
C ASP A 701 15.21 -19.75 -32.06
N MET A 702 15.82 -18.55 -32.05
CA MET A 702 15.29 -17.34 -32.69
C MET A 702 16.00 -16.96 -34.00
N SER A 703 16.89 -17.82 -34.50
CA SER A 703 17.62 -17.62 -35.75
C SER A 703 16.65 -17.39 -36.92
N GLY A 704 16.73 -16.20 -37.54
CA GLY A 704 15.89 -15.78 -38.66
C GLY A 704 14.63 -14.99 -38.28
N LYS A 705 14.24 -14.97 -37.00
CA LYS A 705 13.17 -14.09 -36.47
C LYS A 705 13.69 -12.76 -35.94
N ILE A 706 14.96 -12.74 -35.51
CA ILE A 706 15.66 -11.58 -34.95
C ILE A 706 16.95 -11.39 -35.74
N GLN A 707 17.24 -10.15 -36.12
CA GLN A 707 18.45 -9.83 -36.88
C GLN A 707 19.64 -9.62 -35.96
N ILE A 708 20.57 -10.58 -35.96
CA ILE A 708 21.77 -10.57 -35.14
C ILE A 708 22.98 -9.95 -35.86
N PRO A 709 23.96 -9.38 -35.13
CA PRO A 709 25.25 -9.00 -35.72
C PRO A 709 26.03 -10.22 -36.20
N LYS A 710 26.98 -10.02 -37.12
CA LYS A 710 27.90 -11.07 -37.58
C LYS A 710 29.00 -11.28 -36.53
N LEU A 711 28.79 -12.22 -35.62
CA LEU A 711 29.73 -12.56 -34.54
C LEU A 711 30.99 -13.26 -35.09
N LYS A 712 32.18 -12.86 -34.63
CA LYS A 712 33.40 -13.68 -34.76
C LYS A 712 33.54 -14.65 -33.59
N GLU A 713 34.47 -15.62 -33.69
CA GLU A 713 34.75 -16.55 -32.61
C GLU A 713 35.14 -15.82 -31.31
N GLY A 714 34.35 -16.01 -30.25
CA GLY A 714 34.57 -15.39 -28.94
C GLY A 714 33.91 -14.03 -28.72
N GLU A 715 33.25 -13.45 -29.74
CA GLU A 715 32.46 -12.22 -29.62
C GLU A 715 31.00 -12.55 -29.23
N SER A 716 30.38 -11.67 -28.44
CA SER A 716 28.99 -11.75 -28.00
C SER A 716 28.12 -10.69 -28.69
N ILE A 717 26.81 -10.92 -28.78
CA ILE A 717 25.85 -9.92 -29.28
C ILE A 717 25.96 -8.58 -28.51
N TYR A 718 26.30 -8.61 -27.21
CA TYR A 718 26.45 -7.41 -26.38
C TYR A 718 27.71 -6.58 -26.74
N ASP A 719 28.60 -7.11 -27.57
CA ASP A 719 29.80 -6.43 -28.07
C ASP A 719 29.54 -5.45 -29.22
N TYR A 720 28.29 -5.37 -29.67
CA TYR A 720 27.87 -4.49 -30.74
C TYR A 720 26.88 -3.40 -30.29
N THR A 721 26.99 -2.24 -30.94
CA THR A 721 26.05 -1.12 -30.90
C THR A 721 25.55 -0.81 -32.30
N ILE A 722 24.61 0.13 -32.40
CA ILE A 722 24.07 0.61 -33.66
C ILE A 722 24.69 1.98 -33.97
N SER A 723 25.30 2.11 -35.14
CA SER A 723 25.84 3.37 -35.64
C SER A 723 24.73 4.34 -36.05
N LYS A 724 25.07 5.62 -36.25
CA LYS A 724 24.15 6.63 -36.79
C LYS A 724 23.61 6.28 -38.19
N ASP A 725 24.28 5.38 -38.91
CA ASP A 725 23.86 4.88 -40.22
C ASP A 725 23.00 3.59 -40.13
N GLY A 726 22.64 3.16 -38.93
CA GLY A 726 21.81 1.96 -38.69
C GLY A 726 22.55 0.63 -38.89
N GLN A 727 23.88 0.63 -38.89
CA GLN A 727 24.71 -0.57 -39.02
C GLN A 727 25.26 -1.04 -37.67
N TRP A 728 25.56 -2.34 -37.55
CA TRP A 728 26.24 -2.88 -36.37
C TRP A 728 27.68 -2.38 -36.31
N GLN A 729 28.07 -1.83 -35.16
CA GLN A 729 29.41 -1.30 -34.88
C GLN A 729 29.94 -1.93 -33.59
N HIS A 730 31.21 -2.33 -33.57
CA HIS A 730 31.82 -2.94 -32.38
C HIS A 730 32.17 -1.87 -31.33
N TRP A 731 31.87 -2.12 -30.05
CA TRP A 731 32.11 -1.16 -28.96
C TRP A 731 33.57 -0.74 -28.82
N GLU A 732 34.54 -1.61 -29.16
CA GLU A 732 35.97 -1.28 -29.08
C GLU A 732 36.36 -0.09 -29.95
N THR A 733 35.65 0.15 -31.06
CA THR A 733 35.91 1.31 -31.93
C THR A 733 35.57 2.65 -31.28
N LEU A 734 34.80 2.63 -30.18
CA LEU A 734 34.35 3.79 -29.42
C LEU A 734 35.15 3.99 -28.11
N ILE A 735 36.13 3.13 -27.82
CA ILE A 735 36.92 3.22 -26.59
C ILE A 735 38.07 4.21 -26.81
N GLU A 736 38.07 5.29 -26.01
CA GLU A 736 39.21 6.19 -25.92
C GLU A 736 40.34 5.55 -25.09
N SER A 737 41.58 5.67 -25.56
CA SER A 737 42.75 5.17 -24.83
C SER A 737 43.12 6.13 -23.70
N TYR A 738 42.91 5.70 -22.45
CA TYR A 738 43.43 6.44 -21.30
C TYR A 738 44.93 6.27 -21.17
N THR A 739 45.63 7.40 -21.08
CA THR A 739 47.08 7.45 -20.82
C THR A 739 47.30 8.12 -19.47
N TYR A 740 48.04 7.45 -18.58
CA TYR A 740 48.38 8.01 -17.28
C TYR A 740 49.36 9.17 -17.46
N PRO A 741 49.13 10.36 -16.87
CA PRO A 741 50.02 11.51 -17.02
C PRO A 741 51.38 11.23 -16.35
N SER A 742 52.46 11.49 -17.08
CA SER A 742 53.84 11.28 -16.59
C SER A 742 54.37 12.48 -15.79
N ASP A 743 53.82 13.66 -16.04
CA ASP A 743 54.20 14.96 -15.47
C ASP A 743 53.68 15.20 -14.05
N TYR A 744 52.51 14.64 -13.69
CA TYR A 744 51.97 14.72 -12.33
C TYR A 744 51.29 13.41 -11.91
N ILE A 745 51.01 13.27 -10.61
CA ILE A 745 50.28 12.12 -10.05
C ILE A 745 48.82 12.55 -9.82
N PRO A 746 47.84 12.03 -10.59
CA PRO A 746 46.43 12.31 -10.39
C PRO A 746 45.93 11.71 -9.07
N VAL A 747 44.94 12.38 -8.48
CA VAL A 747 44.25 11.88 -7.28
C VAL A 747 43.52 10.59 -7.63
N TYR A 748 43.82 9.50 -6.91
CA TYR A 748 43.35 8.15 -7.24
C TYR A 748 41.82 8.05 -7.39
N GLY A 749 41.07 8.75 -6.54
CA GLY A 749 39.60 8.73 -6.54
C GLY A 749 38.93 9.31 -7.79
N ASP A 750 39.66 10.12 -8.56
CA ASP A 750 39.14 10.79 -9.77
C ASP A 750 39.51 10.05 -11.07
N ILE A 751 40.32 8.99 -10.99
CA ILE A 751 40.78 8.25 -12.16
C ILE A 751 39.71 7.27 -12.64
N LEU A 752 39.09 7.57 -13.79
CA LEU A 752 38.20 6.66 -14.48
C LEU A 752 38.88 6.13 -15.74
N VAL A 753 39.34 4.88 -15.71
CA VAL A 753 39.84 4.22 -16.92
C VAL A 753 38.63 3.78 -17.78
N PRO A 754 38.48 4.30 -19.01
CA PRO A 754 37.41 3.87 -19.91
C PRO A 754 37.55 2.38 -20.21
N ASN A 755 36.52 1.62 -19.89
CA ASN A 755 36.39 0.21 -20.23
C ASN A 755 35.14 0.03 -21.11
N LEU A 756 35.04 -1.13 -21.74
CA LEU A 756 33.97 -1.44 -22.68
C LEU A 756 32.57 -1.46 -22.01
N ASP A 757 32.48 -1.86 -20.73
CA ASP A 757 31.23 -1.84 -19.96
C ASP A 757 30.80 -0.43 -19.54
N ASN A 758 31.75 0.48 -19.28
CA ASN A 758 31.53 1.88 -18.95
C ASN A 758 30.99 2.61 -20.17
N VAL A 759 31.60 2.40 -21.35
CA VAL A 759 31.14 3.02 -22.61
C VAL A 759 29.71 2.56 -22.94
N ARG A 760 29.40 1.26 -22.78
CA ARG A 760 28.04 0.72 -22.94
C ARG A 760 27.04 1.38 -21.99
N THR A 761 27.36 1.37 -20.70
CA THR A 761 26.46 1.89 -19.67
C THR A 761 26.25 3.39 -19.86
N MET A 762 27.31 4.13 -20.20
CA MET A 762 27.25 5.55 -20.50
C MET A 762 26.36 5.82 -21.71
N PHE A 763 26.50 5.05 -22.79
CA PHE A 763 25.63 5.17 -23.96
C PHE A 763 24.16 4.96 -23.58
N LEU A 764 23.83 3.94 -22.79
CA LEU A 764 22.46 3.67 -22.33
C LEU A 764 21.91 4.78 -21.43
N ILE A 765 22.73 5.33 -20.53
CA ILE A 765 22.35 6.48 -19.70
C ILE A 765 22.02 7.67 -20.59
N THR A 766 22.92 8.03 -21.50
CA THR A 766 22.75 9.15 -22.44
C THR A 766 21.51 8.97 -23.31
N LEU A 767 21.26 7.76 -23.81
CA LEU A 767 20.11 7.42 -24.65
C LEU A 767 18.77 7.73 -23.97
N ILE A 768 18.65 7.38 -22.69
CA ILE A 768 17.41 7.55 -21.93
C ILE A 768 17.32 8.95 -21.32
N ALA A 769 18.41 9.46 -20.76
CA ALA A 769 18.44 10.76 -20.08
C ALA A 769 18.27 11.96 -21.05
N ASN A 770 18.64 11.81 -22.33
CA ASN A 770 18.36 12.79 -23.38
C ASN A 770 16.85 12.92 -23.68
N GLN A 771 16.08 11.86 -23.43
CA GLN A 771 14.61 11.89 -23.53
C GLN A 771 13.94 12.45 -22.26
N GLU A 772 14.71 13.00 -21.31
CA GLU A 772 14.22 13.44 -20.01
C GLU A 772 13.58 12.32 -19.16
N LYS A 773 13.97 11.07 -19.40
CA LYS A 773 13.53 9.90 -18.62
C LYS A 773 14.56 9.57 -17.53
N ASN A 774 14.12 8.91 -16.47
CA ASN A 774 14.97 8.59 -15.32
C ASN A 774 15.68 7.25 -15.51
N VAL A 775 16.91 7.13 -15.03
CA VAL A 775 17.72 5.90 -15.13
C VAL A 775 18.11 5.43 -13.74
N LEU A 776 18.02 4.11 -13.50
CA LEU A 776 18.49 3.45 -12.28
C LEU A 776 19.56 2.41 -12.62
N LEU A 777 20.76 2.59 -12.07
CA LEU A 777 21.82 1.60 -12.18
C LEU A 777 21.80 0.65 -10.98
N ILE A 778 21.78 -0.65 -11.25
CA ILE A 778 21.96 -1.69 -10.23
C ILE A 778 23.29 -2.41 -10.47
N GLY A 779 23.91 -2.96 -9.43
CA GLY A 779 25.19 -3.67 -9.59
C GLY A 779 25.83 -4.02 -8.27
N GLU A 780 26.85 -4.88 -8.27
CA GLU A 780 27.66 -5.14 -7.07
C GLU A 780 28.40 -3.89 -6.59
N GLN A 781 28.86 -3.88 -5.34
CA GLN A 781 29.70 -2.80 -4.83
C GLN A 781 31.02 -2.73 -5.60
N GLY A 782 31.47 -1.53 -5.95
CA GLY A 782 32.72 -1.34 -6.70
C GLY A 782 32.61 -1.47 -8.22
N THR A 783 31.42 -1.62 -8.80
CA THR A 783 31.21 -1.62 -10.27
C THR A 783 31.18 -0.22 -10.90
N ALA A 784 31.86 0.77 -10.31
CA ALA A 784 31.98 2.15 -10.80
C ALA A 784 30.67 2.96 -11.02
N LYS A 785 29.49 2.47 -10.60
CA LYS A 785 28.17 3.13 -10.79
C LYS A 785 28.15 4.63 -10.46
N THR A 786 28.53 4.99 -9.23
CA THR A 786 28.56 6.37 -8.73
C THR A 786 29.49 7.24 -9.57
N VAL A 787 30.64 6.70 -9.98
CA VAL A 787 31.64 7.42 -10.77
C VAL A 787 31.12 7.66 -12.20
N MET A 788 30.48 6.66 -12.82
CA MET A 788 29.89 6.81 -14.15
C MET A 788 28.81 7.89 -14.19
N ILE A 789 27.89 7.91 -13.23
CA ILE A 789 26.84 8.94 -13.19
C ILE A 789 27.43 10.33 -12.92
N LYS A 790 28.45 10.43 -12.04
CA LYS A 790 29.17 11.70 -11.81
C LYS A 790 29.85 12.21 -13.09
N SER A 791 30.53 11.34 -13.82
CA SER A 791 31.18 11.68 -15.10
C SER A 791 30.14 12.22 -16.09
N TYR A 792 29.00 11.53 -16.25
CA TYR A 792 27.91 11.99 -17.11
C TYR A 792 27.38 13.38 -16.68
N MET A 793 27.25 13.63 -15.39
CA MET A 793 26.76 14.90 -14.85
C MET A 793 27.76 16.05 -14.99
N GLN A 794 29.05 15.76 -15.11
CA GLN A 794 30.11 16.76 -15.33
C GLN A 794 30.15 17.26 -16.78
N GLU A 795 29.65 16.47 -17.73
CA GLU A 795 29.55 16.87 -19.15
C GLU A 795 28.47 17.95 -19.39
N PHE A 796 27.60 18.23 -18.42
CA PHE A 796 26.54 19.20 -18.57
C PHE A 796 27.07 20.63 -18.57
N ASP A 797 26.55 21.45 -19.50
CA ASP A 797 26.72 22.90 -19.45
C ASP A 797 25.95 23.48 -18.25
N PRO A 798 26.65 24.06 -17.24
CA PRO A 798 26.02 24.61 -16.03
C PRO A 798 25.04 25.77 -16.30
N GLU A 799 25.14 26.43 -17.46
CA GLU A 799 24.21 27.48 -17.87
C GLU A 799 22.85 26.93 -18.28
N VAL A 800 22.80 25.71 -18.82
CA VAL A 800 21.59 25.05 -19.33
C VAL A 800 21.04 24.03 -18.34
N ARG A 801 21.92 23.20 -17.75
CA ARG A 801 21.54 22.06 -16.92
C ARG A 801 22.43 21.96 -15.68
N MET A 802 21.80 22.07 -14.52
CA MET A 802 22.48 21.91 -13.23
C MET A 802 22.44 20.46 -12.75
N SER A 803 23.41 20.10 -11.93
CA SER A 803 23.56 18.74 -11.40
C SER A 803 23.71 18.80 -9.87
N LYS A 804 22.97 17.95 -9.15
CA LYS A 804 23.01 17.85 -7.67
C LYS A 804 23.02 16.38 -7.25
N MET A 805 23.78 16.06 -6.21
CA MET A 805 23.90 14.71 -5.66
C MET A 805 23.29 14.65 -4.27
N LEU A 806 22.54 13.58 -4.00
CA LEU A 806 21.93 13.24 -2.72
C LEU A 806 22.27 11.80 -2.38
N ASN A 807 22.72 11.55 -1.16
CA ASN A 807 22.98 10.20 -0.68
C ASN A 807 21.87 9.77 0.26
N PHE A 808 21.26 8.62 -0.02
CA PHE A 808 20.31 8.03 0.90
C PHE A 808 21.03 7.20 1.96
N SER A 809 20.51 7.29 3.17
CA SER A 809 20.99 6.56 4.34
C SER A 809 19.79 5.99 5.09
N SER A 810 20.04 5.12 6.06
CA SER A 810 18.99 4.65 6.97
C SER A 810 18.31 5.80 7.76
N ALA A 811 19.01 6.92 7.97
CA ALA A 811 18.48 8.08 8.69
C ALA A 811 17.73 9.09 7.80
N THR A 812 17.73 8.91 6.48
CA THR A 812 17.11 9.88 5.55
C THR A 812 15.58 9.83 5.67
N THR A 813 14.99 10.90 6.20
CA THR A 813 13.53 11.03 6.38
C THR A 813 12.85 11.74 5.20
N PRO A 814 11.53 11.56 5.01
CA PRO A 814 10.78 12.26 3.95
C PRO A 814 10.88 13.79 4.06
N ASN A 815 10.82 14.33 5.28
CA ASN A 815 10.93 15.77 5.52
C ASN A 815 12.32 16.32 5.12
N MET A 816 13.39 15.57 5.39
CA MET A 816 14.75 15.94 4.97
C MET A 816 14.84 15.97 3.44
N PHE A 817 14.30 14.96 2.77
CA PHE A 817 14.28 14.90 1.32
C PHE A 817 13.51 16.08 0.71
N GLN A 818 12.29 16.33 1.18
CA GLN A 818 11.47 17.47 0.72
C GLN A 818 12.19 18.81 0.92
N SER A 819 12.70 19.06 2.14
CA SER A 819 13.39 20.33 2.44
C SER A 819 14.64 20.54 1.59
N THR A 820 15.37 19.45 1.30
CA THR A 820 16.57 19.51 0.47
C THR A 820 16.22 19.81 -0.99
N VAL A 821 15.18 19.16 -1.53
CA VAL A 821 14.70 19.44 -2.89
C VAL A 821 14.13 20.85 -2.98
N GLU A 822 13.32 21.30 -2.03
CA GLU A 822 12.82 22.69 -1.96
C GLU A 822 13.97 23.69 -1.92
N GLY A 823 15.04 23.41 -1.16
CA GLY A 823 16.23 24.26 -1.08
C GLY A 823 17.02 24.37 -2.39
N TYR A 824 16.85 23.44 -3.33
CA TYR A 824 17.45 23.52 -4.67
C TYR A 824 16.60 24.31 -5.68
N MET A 825 15.34 24.62 -5.34
CA MET A 825 14.39 25.23 -6.26
C MET A 825 14.09 26.67 -5.87
N GLU A 826 13.76 27.48 -6.87
CA GLU A 826 13.21 28.82 -6.69
C GLU A 826 11.74 28.85 -7.08
N LYS A 827 10.99 29.70 -6.38
CA LYS A 827 9.59 29.93 -6.68
C LYS A 827 9.48 30.79 -7.95
N ARG A 828 8.85 30.27 -9.00
CA ARG A 828 8.64 30.99 -10.26
C ARG A 828 7.37 31.85 -10.21
N PHE A 829 6.21 31.21 -10.22
CA PHE A 829 4.90 31.87 -10.20
C PHE A 829 3.89 31.02 -9.43
N GLY A 830 3.06 31.65 -8.60
CA GLY A 830 2.01 30.96 -7.84
C GLY A 830 2.57 29.86 -6.94
N THR A 831 2.19 28.61 -7.19
CA THR A 831 2.68 27.41 -6.50
C THR A 831 3.68 26.59 -7.33
N THR A 832 4.19 27.15 -8.43
CA THR A 832 5.15 26.49 -9.32
C THR A 832 6.58 26.85 -8.93
N TYR A 833 7.39 25.82 -8.72
CA TYR A 833 8.80 25.86 -8.37
C TYR A 833 9.60 25.21 -9.50
N GLY A 834 10.84 25.66 -9.66
CA GLY A 834 11.77 25.02 -10.55
C GLY A 834 13.19 25.48 -10.27
N PRO A 835 14.17 24.94 -10.98
CA PRO A 835 15.55 25.36 -10.81
C PRO A 835 15.72 26.86 -11.10
N PRO A 836 16.67 27.54 -10.42
CA PRO A 836 17.00 28.95 -10.65
C PRO A 836 17.30 29.25 -12.12
N GLY A 837 16.93 30.46 -12.56
CA GLY A 837 17.24 30.95 -13.90
C GLY A 837 16.58 30.19 -15.05
N ASN A 838 15.43 29.54 -14.82
CA ASN A 838 14.72 28.71 -15.81
C ASN A 838 15.52 27.50 -16.34
N ARG A 839 16.61 27.11 -15.66
CA ARG A 839 17.45 25.97 -16.04
C ARG A 839 16.74 24.63 -15.80
N LYS A 840 17.29 23.55 -16.37
CA LYS A 840 16.94 22.17 -16.01
C LYS A 840 17.86 21.67 -14.91
N MET A 841 17.42 20.69 -14.11
CA MET A 841 18.22 20.10 -13.05
C MET A 841 18.15 18.57 -13.08
N THR A 842 19.30 17.91 -12.97
CA THR A 842 19.39 16.47 -12.68
C THR A 842 19.77 16.27 -11.23
N ILE A 843 18.95 15.51 -10.50
CA ILE A 843 19.24 15.06 -9.14
C ILE A 843 19.69 13.60 -9.20
N PHE A 844 20.93 13.33 -8.78
CA PHE A 844 21.43 11.98 -8.60
C PHE A 844 21.21 11.51 -7.16
N ILE A 845 20.54 10.37 -7.00
CA ILE A 845 20.30 9.71 -5.73
C ILE A 845 21.17 8.45 -5.66
N ASP A 846 22.20 8.47 -4.82
CA ASP A 846 23.00 7.29 -4.52
C ASP A 846 22.37 6.46 -3.40
N ASP A 847 22.53 5.15 -3.48
CA ASP A 847 22.01 4.16 -2.51
C ASP A 847 20.50 4.29 -2.22
N ILE A 848 19.67 4.43 -3.27
CA ILE A 848 18.22 4.66 -3.16
C ILE A 848 17.45 3.60 -2.35
N ASN A 849 18.02 2.42 -2.15
CA ASN A 849 17.43 1.31 -1.39
C ASN A 849 17.76 1.31 0.11
N MET A 850 18.62 2.21 0.58
CA MET A 850 19.04 2.30 1.99
C MET A 850 18.02 2.85 2.99
N PRO A 851 17.01 3.67 2.64
CA PRO A 851 16.03 4.15 3.62
C PRO A 851 15.37 3.01 4.39
N ILE A 852 15.07 3.26 5.68
CA ILE A 852 14.46 2.27 6.57
C ILE A 852 13.07 1.87 6.05
N ILE A 853 12.82 0.56 6.08
CA ILE A 853 11.49 -0.02 5.89
C ILE A 853 10.76 0.05 7.23
N ASN A 854 9.54 0.58 7.24
CA ASN A 854 8.70 0.61 8.44
C ASN A 854 8.19 -0.79 8.82
N ASP A 855 7.51 -0.93 9.95
CA ASP A 855 6.97 -2.22 10.43
C ASP A 855 5.97 -2.89 9.47
N TRP A 856 5.46 -2.14 8.49
CA TRP A 856 4.48 -2.57 7.50
C TRP A 856 5.10 -2.92 6.13
N GLY A 857 6.42 -2.81 5.97
CA GLY A 857 7.09 -3.13 4.71
C GLY A 857 7.21 -1.96 3.73
N ASP A 858 6.82 -0.74 4.12
CA ASP A 858 6.89 0.44 3.25
C ASP A 858 8.17 1.25 3.46
N GLN A 859 8.69 1.80 2.37
CA GLN A 859 9.79 2.78 2.37
C GLN A 859 9.23 4.20 2.18
N VAL A 860 8.92 4.87 3.29
CA VAL A 860 8.26 6.20 3.32
C VAL A 860 9.03 7.26 2.52
N THR A 861 10.37 7.28 2.62
CA THR A 861 11.24 8.21 1.86
C THR A 861 11.19 7.96 0.35
N ASN A 862 11.01 6.71 -0.06
CA ASN A 862 10.86 6.36 -1.48
C ASN A 862 9.46 6.68 -2.01
N GLU A 863 8.43 6.72 -1.15
CA GLU A 863 7.09 7.16 -1.54
C GLU A 863 7.01 8.65 -1.86
N ILE A 864 7.72 9.52 -1.12
CA ILE A 864 7.82 10.95 -1.48
C ILE A 864 8.67 11.15 -2.74
N THR A 865 9.73 10.36 -2.92
CA THR A 865 10.54 10.35 -4.15
C THR A 865 9.70 9.95 -5.36
N ARG A 866 8.85 8.92 -5.20
CA ARG A 866 7.88 8.51 -6.22
C ARG A 866 6.90 9.64 -6.54
N GLN A 867 6.33 10.28 -5.53
CA GLN A 867 5.37 11.36 -5.72
C GLN A 867 5.99 12.51 -6.54
N LEU A 868 7.24 12.86 -6.27
CA LEU A 868 7.97 13.87 -7.03
C LEU A 868 8.15 13.46 -8.51
N LEU A 869 8.51 12.21 -8.78
CA LEU A 869 8.68 11.71 -10.15
C LEU A 869 7.36 11.59 -10.93
N GLU A 870 6.32 11.05 -10.30
CA GLU A 870 5.05 10.73 -10.95
C GLU A 870 4.13 11.94 -11.06
N ASN A 871 3.97 12.71 -9.98
CA ASN A 871 3.05 13.84 -9.91
C ASN A 871 3.75 15.19 -10.10
N LYS A 872 5.07 15.20 -10.33
CA LYS A 872 5.89 16.41 -10.54
C LYS A 872 5.69 17.45 -9.44
N GLY A 873 5.68 17.02 -8.17
CA GLY A 873 5.41 17.92 -7.05
C GLY A 873 5.08 17.21 -5.74
N PHE A 874 4.83 18.00 -4.69
CA PHE A 874 4.35 17.53 -3.38
C PHE A 874 3.45 18.57 -2.73
N TYR A 875 2.73 18.17 -1.68
CA TYR A 875 1.94 19.11 -0.88
C TYR A 875 2.82 19.89 0.09
N SER A 876 2.54 21.17 0.26
CA SER A 876 3.25 22.02 1.21
C SER A 876 2.92 21.60 2.65
N LEU A 877 3.96 21.36 3.45
CA LEU A 877 3.83 21.10 4.88
C LEU A 877 3.57 22.38 5.68
N THR A 878 4.02 23.53 5.18
CA THR A 878 3.84 24.84 5.83
C THR A 878 2.49 25.47 5.50
N LYS A 879 1.96 25.22 4.30
CA LYS A 879 0.62 25.64 3.87
C LYS A 879 -0.21 24.41 3.48
N PRO A 880 -0.83 23.74 4.47
CA PRO A 880 -1.62 22.54 4.24
C PRO A 880 -2.66 22.74 3.12
N GLY A 881 -2.69 21.83 2.15
CA GLY A 881 -3.63 21.85 1.03
C GLY A 881 -3.12 22.52 -0.26
N ASP A 882 -2.02 23.29 -0.22
CA ASP A 882 -1.42 23.83 -1.44
C ASP A 882 -0.46 22.81 -2.07
N TYR A 883 -0.65 22.55 -3.36
CA TYR A 883 0.19 21.64 -4.13
C TYR A 883 1.32 22.42 -4.82
N ILE A 884 2.56 22.06 -4.51
CA ILE A 884 3.77 22.63 -5.09
C ILE A 884 4.10 21.87 -6.37
N ASN A 885 3.97 22.54 -7.52
CA ASN A 885 4.32 21.99 -8.82
C ASN A 885 5.81 22.19 -9.08
N ILE A 886 6.56 21.14 -9.35
CA ILE A 886 8.00 21.16 -9.65
C ILE A 886 8.21 20.88 -11.14
N VAL A 887 8.90 21.79 -11.82
CA VAL A 887 9.15 21.71 -13.27
C VAL A 887 10.65 21.73 -13.56
N GLY A 888 11.09 20.95 -14.55
CA GLY A 888 12.47 20.96 -15.04
C GLY A 888 13.44 20.14 -14.18
N VAL A 889 12.95 19.08 -13.54
CA VAL A 889 13.76 18.19 -12.68
C VAL A 889 13.72 16.77 -13.22
N ASN A 890 14.88 16.15 -13.34
CA ASN A 890 15.09 14.76 -13.74
C ASN A 890 15.89 14.03 -12.66
N MET A 891 15.73 12.71 -12.55
CA MET A 891 16.47 11.92 -11.58
C MET A 891 17.30 10.80 -12.20
N LEU A 892 18.47 10.59 -11.60
CA LEU A 892 19.30 9.41 -11.81
C LEU A 892 19.44 8.70 -10.47
N GLY A 893 19.41 7.37 -10.48
CA GLY A 893 19.53 6.55 -9.28
C GLY A 893 20.65 5.54 -9.41
N ALA A 894 21.28 5.20 -8.30
CA ALA A 894 22.11 4.00 -8.19
C ALA A 894 21.74 3.21 -6.93
N MET A 895 21.80 1.88 -7.03
CA MET A 895 21.70 1.00 -5.87
C MET A 895 22.50 -0.29 -6.08
N ILE A 896 22.66 -1.01 -4.98
CA ILE A 896 23.22 -2.36 -5.01
C ILE A 896 22.13 -3.36 -5.38
N HIS A 897 22.50 -4.55 -5.88
CA HIS A 897 21.54 -5.63 -6.12
C HIS A 897 20.67 -5.91 -4.87
N PRO A 898 19.35 -6.06 -5.04
CA PRO A 898 18.46 -6.45 -3.96
C PRO A 898 18.67 -7.94 -3.58
N GLY A 899 18.40 -8.28 -2.32
CA GLY A 899 18.60 -9.63 -1.76
C GLY A 899 19.81 -9.75 -0.82
N GLY A 900 20.03 -10.94 -0.24
CA GLY A 900 21.14 -11.17 0.69
C GLY A 900 21.09 -10.30 1.96
N GLY A 901 19.89 -9.95 2.43
CA GLY A 901 19.66 -9.04 3.56
C GLY A 901 19.57 -7.55 3.18
N ARG A 902 19.73 -7.21 1.90
CA ARG A 902 19.54 -5.83 1.39
C ARG A 902 18.13 -5.63 0.87
N ASN A 903 17.60 -4.44 1.15
CA ASN A 903 16.26 -4.04 0.76
C ASN A 903 16.15 -3.79 -0.75
N ASP A 904 14.99 -4.11 -1.30
CA ASP A 904 14.58 -3.71 -2.65
C ASP A 904 13.76 -2.41 -2.59
N VAL A 905 13.60 -1.75 -3.72
CA VAL A 905 12.81 -0.51 -3.88
C VAL A 905 11.35 -0.87 -4.24
N PRO A 906 10.34 -0.09 -3.83
CA PRO A 906 8.94 -0.39 -4.17
C PRO A 906 8.71 -0.51 -5.68
N PRO A 907 7.94 -1.52 -6.17
CA PRO A 907 7.67 -1.72 -7.60
C PRO A 907 7.12 -0.48 -8.33
N ARG A 908 6.33 0.33 -7.62
CA ARG A 908 5.79 1.59 -8.15
C ARG A 908 6.85 2.64 -8.45
N LEU A 909 7.90 2.71 -7.62
CA LEU A 909 9.03 3.59 -7.87
C LEU A 909 9.90 3.01 -9.00
N LYS A 910 10.11 1.69 -9.05
CA LYS A 910 10.83 1.02 -10.16
C LYS A 910 10.24 1.36 -11.53
N ARG A 911 8.91 1.44 -11.64
CA ARG A 911 8.21 1.79 -12.89
C ARG A 911 8.66 3.15 -13.48
N GLN A 912 9.15 4.07 -12.65
CA GLN A 912 9.54 5.42 -13.07
C GLN A 912 10.97 5.49 -13.62
N PHE A 913 11.73 4.39 -13.57
CA PHE A 913 13.12 4.31 -14.03
C PHE A 913 13.28 3.29 -15.15
N CYS A 914 14.16 3.55 -16.12
CA CYS A 914 14.77 2.50 -16.92
C CYS A 914 15.92 1.88 -16.11
N ILE A 915 15.93 0.55 -15.96
CA ILE A 915 16.84 -0.13 -15.04
C ILE A 915 17.91 -0.87 -15.83
N PHE A 916 19.19 -0.62 -15.50
CA PHE A 916 20.32 -1.30 -16.13
C PHE A 916 21.26 -1.90 -15.08
N ASN A 917 21.65 -3.16 -15.29
CA ASN A 917 22.60 -3.87 -14.44
C ASN A 917 24.04 -3.68 -14.92
N CYS A 918 24.85 -3.04 -14.08
CA CYS A 918 26.29 -2.93 -14.19
C CYS A 918 26.92 -4.23 -13.65
N THR A 919 27.24 -5.13 -14.58
CA THR A 919 27.93 -6.39 -14.32
C THR A 919 29.36 -6.17 -13.88
N LEU A 920 29.97 -7.19 -13.27
CA LEU A 920 31.42 -7.17 -13.01
C LEU A 920 32.18 -7.12 -14.34
N PRO A 921 33.24 -6.29 -14.47
CA PRO A 921 34.06 -6.25 -15.67
C PRO A 921 34.68 -7.62 -15.96
N SER A 922 34.91 -7.92 -17.23
CA SER A 922 35.64 -9.13 -17.65
C SER A 922 37.07 -9.16 -17.09
N ASN A 923 37.69 -10.34 -17.06
CA ASN A 923 39.08 -10.49 -16.64
C ASN A 923 40.03 -9.59 -17.44
N THR A 924 39.84 -9.54 -18.75
CA THR A 924 40.61 -8.69 -19.66
C THR A 924 40.41 -7.20 -19.36
N SER A 925 39.17 -6.80 -19.03
CA SER A 925 38.88 -5.41 -18.64
C SER A 925 39.51 -5.05 -17.30
N MET A 926 39.46 -5.94 -16.30
CA MET A 926 40.13 -5.73 -15.01
C MET A 926 41.64 -5.58 -15.19
N ASP A 927 42.26 -6.46 -15.97
CA ASP A 927 43.71 -6.42 -16.24
C ASP A 927 44.08 -5.13 -16.99
N LYS A 928 43.24 -4.65 -17.92
CA LYS A 928 43.45 -3.37 -18.61
C LYS A 928 43.32 -2.17 -17.67
N ILE A 929 42.32 -2.15 -16.79
CA ILE A 929 42.09 -1.03 -15.84
C ILE A 929 43.26 -0.91 -14.86
N PHE A 930 43.57 -2.00 -14.15
CA PHE A 930 44.64 -1.99 -13.15
C PHE A 930 46.02 -1.99 -13.79
N GLY A 931 46.16 -2.48 -15.03
CA GLY A 931 47.37 -2.33 -15.84
C GLY A 931 47.63 -0.88 -16.24
N ALA A 932 46.60 -0.14 -16.68
CA ALA A 932 46.74 1.29 -17.00
C ALA A 932 47.14 2.12 -15.76
N LEU A 933 46.59 1.79 -14.58
CA LEU A 933 46.96 2.44 -13.32
C LEU A 933 48.36 2.06 -12.85
N GLY A 934 48.64 0.75 -12.72
CA GLY A 934 49.90 0.23 -12.22
C GLY A 934 51.07 0.55 -13.15
N CYS A 935 50.99 0.15 -14.42
CA CYS A 935 52.07 0.41 -15.39
C CYS A 935 52.19 1.90 -15.74
N GLY A 936 51.11 2.68 -15.60
CA GLY A 936 51.14 4.12 -15.79
C GLY A 936 51.92 4.86 -14.70
N TYR A 937 51.79 4.43 -13.44
CA TYR A 937 52.55 4.99 -12.32
C TYR A 937 53.98 4.48 -12.26
N PHE A 938 54.16 3.16 -12.40
CA PHE A 938 55.48 2.52 -12.50
C PHE A 938 56.02 2.67 -13.93
N CYS A 939 56.30 3.91 -14.33
CA CYS A 939 56.84 4.25 -15.65
C CYS A 939 58.38 4.38 -15.61
N VAL A 940 59.02 4.33 -16.78
CA VAL A 940 60.49 4.39 -16.91
C VAL A 940 61.05 5.73 -16.43
N GLU A 941 60.24 6.80 -16.49
CA GLU A 941 60.60 8.12 -15.99
C GLU A 941 60.67 8.18 -14.45
N ARG A 942 59.99 7.26 -13.74
CA ARG A 942 59.90 7.25 -12.27
C ARG A 942 60.63 6.08 -11.63
N PHE A 943 60.64 4.90 -12.24
CA PHE A 943 61.17 3.66 -11.64
C PHE A 943 62.14 2.92 -12.57
N ASN A 944 62.94 2.02 -12.00
CA ASN A 944 63.92 1.21 -12.73
C ASN A 944 63.26 0.29 -13.76
N ASP A 945 63.87 0.13 -14.95
CA ASP A 945 63.34 -0.67 -16.08
C ASP A 945 63.03 -2.14 -15.70
N GLN A 946 63.78 -2.71 -14.74
CA GLN A 946 63.50 -4.07 -14.23
C GLN A 946 62.15 -4.17 -13.51
N VAL A 947 61.79 -3.13 -12.75
CA VAL A 947 60.50 -3.03 -12.04
C VAL A 947 59.38 -2.84 -13.08
N VAL A 948 59.53 -1.88 -13.99
CA VAL A 948 58.54 -1.55 -15.03
C VAL A 948 58.16 -2.79 -15.86
N ARG A 949 59.13 -3.61 -16.28
CA ARG A 949 58.86 -4.83 -17.06
C ARG A 949 58.17 -5.94 -16.25
N PHE A 950 58.29 -5.93 -14.93
CA PHE A 950 57.69 -6.93 -14.05
C PHE A 950 56.21 -6.65 -13.75
N LEU A 951 55.82 -5.37 -13.63
CA LEU A 951 54.50 -4.95 -13.18
C LEU A 951 53.30 -5.59 -13.90
N PRO A 952 53.28 -5.76 -15.24
CA PRO A 952 52.16 -6.39 -15.93
C PRO A 952 51.82 -7.79 -15.40
N ARG A 953 52.84 -8.58 -15.00
CA ARG A 953 52.65 -9.93 -14.44
C ARG A 953 52.02 -9.87 -13.05
N LEU A 954 52.30 -8.82 -12.29
CA LEU A 954 51.75 -8.61 -10.96
C LEU A 954 50.26 -8.24 -11.00
N VAL A 955 49.84 -7.50 -12.02
CA VAL A 955 48.43 -7.16 -12.28
C VAL A 955 47.57 -8.41 -12.40
N GLU A 956 47.93 -9.31 -13.32
CA GLU A 956 47.20 -10.55 -13.53
C GLU A 956 47.22 -11.45 -12.28
N LEU A 957 48.36 -11.54 -11.60
CA LEU A 957 48.49 -12.34 -10.38
C LEU A 957 47.58 -11.81 -9.25
N THR A 958 47.50 -10.49 -9.07
CA THR A 958 46.64 -9.86 -8.06
C THR A 958 45.18 -10.18 -8.31
N ARG A 959 44.73 -10.10 -9.57
CA ARG A 959 43.37 -10.51 -9.96
C ARG A 959 43.10 -11.98 -9.63
N ILE A 960 44.01 -12.89 -9.98
CA ILE A 960 43.84 -14.34 -9.74
C ILE A 960 43.69 -14.65 -8.24
N VAL A 961 44.53 -14.03 -7.40
CA VAL A 961 44.46 -14.20 -5.93
C VAL A 961 43.13 -13.67 -5.39
N TRP A 962 42.71 -12.47 -5.81
CA TRP A 962 41.43 -11.89 -5.41
C TRP A 962 40.24 -12.75 -5.82
N GLN A 963 40.22 -13.30 -7.05
CA GLN A 963 39.14 -14.16 -7.54
C GLN A 963 39.02 -15.46 -6.72
N LYS A 964 40.14 -16.12 -6.43
CA LYS A 964 40.14 -17.32 -5.56
C LYS A 964 39.61 -17.01 -4.17
N THR A 965 39.98 -15.85 -3.63
CA THR A 965 39.50 -15.37 -2.32
C THR A 965 37.99 -15.17 -2.34
N LYS A 966 37.46 -14.43 -3.32
CA LYS A 966 36.02 -14.16 -3.48
C LYS A 966 35.20 -15.45 -3.62
N GLN A 967 35.71 -16.45 -4.35
CA GLN A 967 35.01 -17.72 -4.56
C GLN A 967 34.99 -18.62 -3.31
N LYS A 968 36.07 -18.62 -2.51
CA LYS A 968 36.21 -19.53 -1.37
C LYS A 968 35.65 -18.95 -0.07
N LEU A 969 35.94 -17.68 0.20
CA LEU A 969 35.60 -17.01 1.46
C LEU A 969 34.33 -16.18 1.30
N LEU A 970 33.19 -16.86 1.40
CA LEU A 970 31.86 -16.25 1.29
C LEU A 970 31.39 -15.70 2.64
N PRO A 971 30.54 -14.66 2.65
CA PRO A 971 29.95 -14.14 3.88
C PRO A 971 29.04 -15.19 4.51
N THR A 972 29.29 -15.50 5.79
CA THR A 972 28.46 -16.40 6.61
C THR A 972 27.94 -15.64 7.83
N PRO A 973 26.91 -16.13 8.56
CA PRO A 973 26.45 -15.45 9.77
C PRO A 973 27.54 -15.19 10.82
N ALA A 974 28.55 -16.08 10.92
CA ALA A 974 29.71 -15.89 11.80
C ALA A 974 30.72 -14.87 11.24
N ASN A 975 30.89 -14.83 9.91
CA ASN A 975 31.85 -13.98 9.21
C ASN A 975 31.13 -13.08 8.19
N PHE A 976 30.15 -12.28 8.64
CA PHE A 976 29.32 -11.46 7.75
C PHE A 976 30.10 -10.35 7.05
N HIS A 977 31.26 -9.97 7.59
CA HIS A 977 32.17 -8.96 7.03
C HIS A 977 33.11 -9.51 5.95
N TYR A 978 33.08 -10.82 5.63
CA TYR A 978 33.82 -11.42 4.52
C TYR A 978 33.16 -11.07 3.18
N VAL A 979 33.22 -9.78 2.84
CA VAL A 979 32.71 -9.23 1.60
C VAL A 979 33.90 -8.74 0.80
N PHE A 980 34.20 -9.46 -0.29
CA PHE A 980 35.28 -9.15 -1.21
C PHE A 980 34.72 -8.61 -2.53
N ASN A 981 35.01 -7.34 -2.81
CA ASN A 981 34.50 -6.64 -3.99
C ASN A 981 35.63 -5.93 -4.76
N LEU A 982 35.30 -5.28 -5.88
CA LEU A 982 36.32 -4.61 -6.72
C LEU A 982 36.98 -3.41 -6.01
N ARG A 983 36.35 -2.85 -4.97
CA ARG A 983 36.95 -1.79 -4.15
C ARG A 983 38.16 -2.32 -3.38
N ASP A 984 38.16 -3.59 -2.99
CA ASP A 984 39.33 -4.19 -2.32
C ASP A 984 40.52 -4.30 -3.28
N LEU A 985 40.26 -4.75 -4.53
CA LEU A 985 41.27 -4.79 -5.58
C LEU A 985 41.80 -3.38 -5.90
N SER A 986 40.91 -2.40 -5.95
CA SER A 986 41.26 -0.98 -6.12
C SER A 986 42.12 -0.45 -4.97
N ARG A 987 41.77 -0.73 -3.70
CA ARG A 987 42.56 -0.32 -2.53
C ARG A 987 43.96 -0.92 -2.47
N ILE A 988 44.11 -2.18 -2.91
CA ILE A 988 45.44 -2.81 -3.03
C ILE A 988 46.31 -1.99 -3.99
N TRP A 989 45.77 -1.58 -5.14
CA TRP A 989 46.49 -0.72 -6.08
C TRP A 989 46.69 0.69 -5.55
N GLU A 990 45.70 1.27 -4.86
CA GLU A 990 45.82 2.58 -4.21
C GLU A 990 47.01 2.61 -3.23
N GLY A 991 47.17 1.59 -2.38
CA GLY A 991 48.33 1.48 -1.48
C GLY A 991 49.65 1.23 -2.22
N MET A 992 49.64 0.39 -3.26
CA MET A 992 50.83 0.16 -4.10
C MET A 992 51.36 1.44 -4.77
N LEU A 993 50.47 2.40 -5.08
CA LEU A 993 50.80 3.67 -5.74
C LEU A 993 51.34 4.74 -4.78
N GLN A 994 51.39 4.47 -3.46
CA GLN A 994 51.92 5.41 -2.47
C GLN A 994 53.45 5.36 -2.36
N VAL A 995 54.09 4.30 -2.85
CA VAL A 995 55.55 4.11 -2.74
C VAL A 995 56.31 5.06 -3.66
N CYS A 996 57.32 5.76 -3.13
CA CYS A 996 58.21 6.59 -3.93
C CYS A 996 59.31 5.76 -4.62
N SER A 997 59.89 6.30 -5.70
CA SER A 997 60.97 5.63 -6.45
C SER A 997 62.21 5.32 -5.61
N ALA A 998 62.54 6.19 -4.65
CA ALA A 998 63.66 6.00 -3.73
C ALA A 998 63.54 4.68 -2.94
N GLU A 999 62.32 4.34 -2.51
CA GLU A 999 62.03 3.21 -1.61
C GLU A 999 61.72 1.91 -2.35
N CYS A 1000 61.66 1.92 -3.69
CA CYS A 1000 61.29 0.76 -4.50
C CYS A 1000 62.24 0.57 -5.69
N GLN A 1001 63.47 0.12 -5.38
CA GLN A 1001 64.54 -0.03 -6.37
C GLN A 1001 64.48 -1.34 -7.16
N ASP A 1002 64.01 -2.43 -6.54
CA ASP A 1002 64.10 -3.80 -7.07
C ASP A 1002 62.77 -4.55 -7.04
N VAL A 1003 62.66 -5.59 -7.87
CA VAL A 1003 61.48 -6.48 -7.96
C VAL A 1003 61.16 -7.15 -6.62
N GLN A 1004 62.17 -7.44 -5.79
CA GLN A 1004 61.97 -7.99 -4.45
C GLN A 1004 61.17 -7.04 -3.54
N MET A 1005 61.42 -5.73 -3.64
CA MET A 1005 60.72 -4.73 -2.84
C MET A 1005 59.27 -4.56 -3.29
N VAL A 1006 59.03 -4.58 -4.60
CA VAL A 1006 57.67 -4.58 -5.19
C VAL A 1006 56.85 -5.78 -4.69
N LEU A 1007 57.46 -6.97 -4.64
CA LEU A 1007 56.80 -8.18 -4.14
C LEU A 1007 56.49 -8.11 -2.64
N ARG A 1008 57.36 -7.48 -1.83
CA ARG A 1008 57.10 -7.23 -0.41
C ARG A 1008 55.95 -6.25 -0.22
N LEU A 1009 55.96 -5.14 -0.95
CA LEU A 1009 54.89 -4.14 -0.95
C LEU A 1009 53.54 -4.76 -1.32
N TRP A 1010 53.52 -5.58 -2.37
CA TRP A 1010 52.34 -6.32 -2.79
C TRP A 1010 51.81 -7.29 -1.72
N CYS A 1011 52.71 -8.03 -1.05
CA CYS A 1011 52.32 -8.92 0.05
C CYS A 1011 51.78 -8.15 1.26
N HIS A 1012 52.31 -6.96 1.54
CA HIS A 1012 51.82 -6.10 2.62
C HIS A 1012 50.40 -5.60 2.33
N GLU A 1013 50.16 -5.06 1.13
CA GLU A 1013 48.85 -4.55 0.74
C GLU A 1013 47.78 -5.64 0.66
N LEU A 1014 48.14 -6.84 0.15
CA LEU A 1014 47.25 -8.00 0.22
C LEU A 1014 46.88 -8.36 1.68
N GLN A 1015 47.82 -8.24 2.61
CA GLN A 1015 47.54 -8.53 4.00
C GLN A 1015 46.63 -7.46 4.62
N ARG A 1016 46.98 -6.20 4.46
CA ARG A 1016 46.22 -5.05 4.96
C ARG A 1016 44.77 -5.04 4.51
N ILE A 1017 44.51 -5.37 3.24
CA ILE A 1017 43.16 -5.28 2.67
C ILE A 1017 42.36 -6.57 2.82
N VAL A 1018 43.00 -7.75 2.70
CA VAL A 1018 42.30 -9.05 2.68
C VAL A 1018 42.56 -9.86 3.94
N TYR A 1019 43.82 -10.05 4.34
CA TYR A 1019 44.18 -10.90 5.50
C TYR A 1019 43.62 -10.36 6.81
N ASP A 1020 43.66 -9.04 7.01
CA ASP A 1020 43.19 -8.40 8.25
C ASP A 1020 41.67 -8.45 8.42
N LYS A 1021 40.93 -8.64 7.32
CA LYS A 1021 39.48 -8.92 7.38
C LYS A 1021 39.17 -10.32 7.92
N LEU A 1022 40.14 -11.24 7.93
CA LEU A 1022 39.90 -12.63 8.33
C LEU A 1022 39.95 -12.77 9.85
N THR A 1023 39.02 -13.54 10.42
CA THR A 1023 38.94 -13.76 11.88
C THR A 1023 39.56 -15.10 12.28
N SER A 1024 39.34 -16.15 11.48
CA SER A 1024 39.81 -17.51 11.76
C SER A 1024 41.26 -17.71 11.35
N SER A 1025 42.07 -18.31 12.22
CA SER A 1025 43.45 -18.70 11.91
C SER A 1025 43.53 -19.63 10.69
N ARG A 1026 42.53 -20.50 10.50
CA ARG A 1026 42.44 -21.40 9.34
C ARG A 1026 42.26 -20.63 8.03
N ASP A 1027 41.43 -19.61 8.02
CA ASP A 1027 41.18 -18.79 6.82
C ASP A 1027 42.41 -17.95 6.48
N LYS A 1028 43.08 -17.42 7.52
CA LYS A 1028 44.35 -16.71 7.43
C LYS A 1028 45.46 -17.57 6.82
N GLU A 1029 45.63 -18.80 7.30
CA GLU A 1029 46.61 -19.75 6.76
C GLU A 1029 46.29 -20.12 5.30
N TRP A 1030 45.02 -20.42 5.01
CA TRP A 1030 44.57 -20.72 3.65
C TRP A 1030 44.86 -19.57 2.67
N PHE A 1031 44.63 -18.31 3.10
CA PHE A 1031 44.89 -17.14 2.25
C PHE A 1031 46.38 -17.02 1.94
N LEU A 1032 47.26 -17.13 2.94
CA LEU A 1032 48.73 -17.08 2.74
C LEU A 1032 49.23 -18.21 1.85
N GLU A 1033 48.71 -19.43 2.01
CA GLU A 1033 49.02 -20.56 1.12
C GLU A 1033 48.52 -20.33 -0.32
N THR A 1034 47.36 -19.68 -0.47
CA THR A 1034 46.79 -19.35 -1.77
C THR A 1034 47.62 -18.30 -2.50
N VAL A 1035 48.15 -17.30 -1.79
CA VAL A 1035 49.08 -16.30 -2.33
C VAL A 1035 50.37 -16.98 -2.81
N ARG A 1036 51.01 -17.80 -1.96
CA ARG A 1036 52.24 -18.53 -2.30
C ARG A 1036 52.06 -19.45 -3.50
N SER A 1037 51.04 -20.31 -3.47
CA SER A 1037 50.78 -21.30 -4.52
C SER A 1037 50.37 -20.65 -5.86
N SER A 1038 49.71 -19.49 -5.83
CA SER A 1038 49.37 -18.75 -7.05
C SER A 1038 50.60 -18.05 -7.62
N ALA A 1039 51.44 -17.46 -6.77
CA ALA A 1039 52.69 -16.81 -7.18
C ALA A 1039 53.70 -17.82 -7.74
N GLU A 1040 53.89 -18.98 -7.11
CA GLU A 1040 54.80 -20.04 -7.60
C GLU A 1040 54.42 -20.52 -9.00
N LYS A 1041 53.13 -20.75 -9.23
CA LYS A 1041 52.60 -21.20 -10.53
C LYS A 1041 52.68 -20.15 -11.62
N PHE A 1042 52.53 -18.86 -11.28
CA PHE A 1042 52.36 -17.78 -12.27
C PHE A 1042 53.65 -16.99 -12.55
N LEU A 1043 54.50 -16.78 -11.53
CA LEU A 1043 55.74 -16.00 -11.65
C LEU A 1043 56.93 -16.83 -12.14
N GLY A 1044 56.89 -18.15 -12.02
CA GLY A 1044 57.99 -19.05 -12.36
C GLY A 1044 59.05 -19.14 -11.25
N HIS A 1045 59.88 -20.19 -11.29
CA HIS A 1045 60.73 -20.59 -10.15
C HIS A 1045 61.81 -19.55 -9.77
N GLU A 1046 62.35 -18.79 -10.73
CA GLU A 1046 63.38 -17.77 -10.46
C GLU A 1046 62.82 -16.53 -9.77
N THR A 1047 61.71 -15.99 -10.26
CA THR A 1047 61.05 -14.83 -9.67
C THR A 1047 60.35 -15.17 -8.35
N TYR A 1048 59.85 -16.40 -8.19
CA TYR A 1048 59.28 -16.85 -6.92
C TYR A 1048 60.33 -16.92 -5.80
N ARG A 1049 61.61 -17.21 -6.08
CA ARG A 1049 62.67 -17.17 -5.05
C ARG A 1049 62.88 -15.79 -4.43
N MET A 1050 62.45 -14.72 -5.12
CA MET A 1050 62.51 -13.35 -4.62
C MET A 1050 61.35 -13.02 -3.67
N MET A 1051 60.36 -13.91 -3.52
CA MET A 1051 59.29 -13.73 -2.54
C MET A 1051 59.83 -13.84 -1.11
N PRO A 1052 59.29 -13.04 -0.18
CA PRO A 1052 59.65 -13.10 1.22
C PRO A 1052 59.29 -14.45 1.85
N ALA A 1053 60.24 -15.05 2.59
CA ALA A 1053 60.04 -16.34 3.25
C ALA A 1053 58.91 -16.29 4.31
N ASN A 1054 58.86 -15.20 5.07
CA ASN A 1054 57.78 -14.91 6.00
C ASN A 1054 57.01 -13.67 5.57
N MET A 1055 55.76 -13.85 5.14
CA MET A 1055 54.89 -12.74 4.74
C MET A 1055 54.41 -11.92 5.94
N LYS A 1056 54.33 -12.52 7.14
CA LYS A 1056 53.76 -11.88 8.34
C LYS A 1056 54.62 -10.76 8.93
N THR A 1057 55.90 -10.71 8.57
CA THR A 1057 56.87 -9.75 9.13
C THR A 1057 57.04 -8.53 8.24
N ILE A 1058 56.24 -8.38 7.17
CA ILE A 1058 56.39 -7.31 6.20
C ILE A 1058 55.44 -6.18 6.55
N VAL A 1059 56.01 -5.05 6.97
CA VAL A 1059 55.25 -3.86 7.31
C VAL A 1059 55.77 -2.67 6.51
N PHE A 1060 54.87 -1.97 5.84
CA PHE A 1060 55.13 -0.65 5.26
C PHE A 1060 54.38 0.39 6.07
N VAL A 1061 55.03 1.52 6.35
CA VAL A 1061 54.45 2.62 7.13
C VAL A 1061 54.79 3.96 6.52
N ASP A 1062 54.01 4.98 6.84
CA ASP A 1062 54.17 6.36 6.42
C ASP A 1062 54.50 7.33 7.57
N PHE A 1063 54.62 6.85 8.82
CA PHE A 1063 54.69 7.69 10.02
C PHE A 1063 56.02 7.65 10.79
N MET A 1064 57.04 6.93 10.30
CA MET A 1064 58.30 6.70 11.05
C MET A 1064 59.39 7.76 10.81
N ARG A 1065 59.22 8.67 9.84
CA ARG A 1065 60.19 9.74 9.59
C ARG A 1065 59.88 10.95 10.47
N ASP A 1066 60.87 11.33 11.27
CA ASP A 1066 60.81 12.53 12.10
C ASP A 1066 60.73 13.81 11.26
N MET A 1067 60.22 14.88 11.86
CA MET A 1067 60.17 16.21 11.25
C MET A 1067 61.57 16.64 10.79
N VAL A 1068 61.68 17.17 9.58
CA VAL A 1068 62.92 17.82 9.13
C VAL A 1068 63.01 19.17 9.84
N ASP A 1069 64.12 19.44 10.54
CA ASP A 1069 64.33 20.74 11.18
C ASP A 1069 64.33 21.86 10.13
N PRO A 1070 63.55 22.94 10.31
CA PRO A 1070 63.48 24.03 9.35
C PRO A 1070 64.86 24.66 9.17
N THR A 1071 65.33 24.74 7.92
CA THR A 1071 66.69 25.16 7.58
C THR A 1071 66.90 26.68 7.61
N GLY A 1072 65.87 27.44 8.00
CA GLY A 1072 65.94 28.90 8.19
C GLY A 1072 65.62 29.75 6.96
N ASP A 1073 65.36 29.13 5.80
CA ASP A 1073 65.04 29.79 4.52
C ASP A 1073 63.53 29.77 4.16
N GLU A 1074 62.66 29.41 5.11
CA GLU A 1074 61.21 29.22 4.89
C GLU A 1074 60.38 30.45 5.35
N PRO A 1075 59.28 30.80 4.66
CA PRO A 1075 58.43 31.96 5.01
C PRO A 1075 57.73 31.80 6.37
N ASP A 1076 57.40 32.92 7.03
CA ASP A 1076 56.82 32.96 8.40
C ASP A 1076 55.49 32.17 8.56
N ASP A 1077 54.83 31.81 7.45
CA ASP A 1077 53.58 31.02 7.40
C ASP A 1077 53.81 29.53 7.04
N PHE A 1078 55.04 29.04 7.08
CA PHE A 1078 55.36 27.65 6.76
C PHE A 1078 54.98 26.72 7.92
N GLU A 1079 53.91 25.93 7.74
CA GLU A 1079 53.60 24.80 8.61
C GLU A 1079 54.41 23.57 8.16
N PRO A 1080 55.36 23.05 8.96
CA PRO A 1080 56.11 21.86 8.60
C PRO A 1080 55.22 20.62 8.67
N GLU A 1081 54.90 20.03 7.51
CA GLU A 1081 54.24 18.73 7.44
C GLU A 1081 55.26 17.59 7.65
N THR A 1082 54.90 16.60 8.47
CA THR A 1082 55.70 15.38 8.60
C THR A 1082 55.78 14.66 7.25
N PRO A 1083 56.97 14.24 6.77
CA PRO A 1083 57.08 13.56 5.49
C PRO A 1083 56.40 12.19 5.53
N ASN A 1084 55.21 12.09 4.92
CA ASN A 1084 54.44 10.85 4.79
C ASN A 1084 55.07 9.91 3.72
N ILE A 1085 56.24 9.35 4.02
CA ILE A 1085 56.97 8.50 3.08
C ILE A 1085 56.69 7.02 3.37
N TYR A 1086 56.09 6.34 2.39
CA TYR A 1086 55.68 4.95 2.52
C TYR A 1086 56.86 4.00 2.31
N GLU A 1087 57.46 3.51 3.40
CA GLU A 1087 58.70 2.71 3.40
C GLU A 1087 58.58 1.39 4.18
N ASN A 1088 59.42 0.40 3.85
CA ASN A 1088 59.43 -0.89 4.54
C ASN A 1088 60.23 -0.82 5.84
N ILE A 1089 59.68 -1.35 6.93
CA ILE A 1089 60.43 -1.56 8.18
C ILE A 1089 60.88 -3.03 8.24
N GLU A 1090 62.19 -3.28 8.18
CA GLU A 1090 62.74 -4.63 8.37
C GLU A 1090 62.90 -5.01 9.86
N GLU A 1091 62.84 -4.05 10.79
CA GLU A 1091 63.12 -4.26 12.21
C GLU A 1091 62.06 -3.64 13.14
N TYR A 1092 60.89 -4.27 13.31
CA TYR A 1092 60.08 -4.17 14.53
C TYR A 1092 59.10 -5.36 14.61
N VAL A 1093 59.61 -6.52 15.01
CA VAL A 1093 58.82 -7.64 15.57
C VAL A 1093 59.52 -8.15 16.82
#